data_AF-A0A944QZN8-F1
#
_entry.id   AF-A0A944QZN8-F1
#
_cell.length_a   1.000
_cell.length_b   1.000
_cell.length_c   1.000
_cell.angle_alpha   90.00
_cell.angle_beta   90.00
_cell.angle_gamma   90.00
#
_symmetry.space_group_name_H-M   'P 1'
#
loop_
_entity.id
_entity.type
_entity.pdbx_description
1 polymer ?
#
loop_
_entity_poly.entity_id
_entity_poly.type
_entity_poly.pdbx_seq_one_letter_code
_entity_poly.pdbx_strand_id
1 'polypeptide(L)'
;MSEGQRKRSDIRQQIREAVDHLQHILPSQAPIRDFVHHNTLHGFQHLPFREAVATARAVTGARGFMPLEKYRDYYRQGRISHDDLVSCVEKEQDLQPEATVAQTDQASLSRLDVILAVMTMGYRPVSGCQLNWQIEENRVLERLRADLPKSSRERLLKQAREAGMMSEQEAVGDLWDACLQVLHLQQNATHPEELLDLAPEQAETLLHDMLDDGRSDQGTPHTTAQLMQQTANDQLEWLLGRLGRDFTMRELLLALTGHDLLDDIRPQLIRDLSNFLDQGVASWRPASRAEGFYRYWSSRVELDLDWQLRDIEGWRQHLELLQSDPLETIISELHRLGLKRDNWCGYLERLALELPGWSGMVLWRHNNPGYESLAAQVEMLDYLAVRLVLERIHAHHLCARLFNIESSIDMLRWHFRHHADEFTVREALFNSRLPEYLASRAQRAVHAPSHGDGDEGSARWQHLAQLIWTWRQSSGSYESNSRPTLCQGAWPLFQLMQQLGWCGAEVRCLAYQQIEAIFQTVDALDEDRMGYIWLGAYEKHYRDEILTALAQNRGRGAWPVRDERPAAQVIFCMDDREEGTRRHLEEIYPEVETLGTAAHFNVPHNWRGLDDRCAAAQAPVIPAPVIPVHEVREMPAEEDLENGRAHQQRHRLLNKGHRLLLQNTRRGLLIPGAMSAFAAPITLGVLIGKIVAPRPFGRLLAYLQRRIEKPVTTRIAFSAPNESPEATVESPRLGFTDSEQADRVQAMLKGMGLLDGFAPLVAIVGHGSVNQNNPHTSAYNCGACSGRFSGPNARLVAAMANRGEVRAILGERGIEIPQDTWFIGALHDTCGETIEWFDLDLVPDALRQARERLVAACEQACQLHAQERCRRFASAPGQPSPHKALNHVVGRALDFSQVRPELGHATNACAFIGRRSISRGAFFDRRAFLISYDASQDPDGEVLERHLLINGAVGAGINLEYYFSTVDNERYGCGSKVTHNVTGFLGVMEGASSDLRTGLPRQMIEIHEAMRLLAVVEASTETLTAIYQRQPPIQELVGNGWVVLVAMDPQSGELQRFEPEAGWLPWQPGDRPVPKVNRSAEWYSGSNVPLRPALIRTPEELADA
;
A
#
# COMPACT_ATOMS: atom_id res chain seq x y z
N MET A 1 -14.66 43.81 -22.23
CA MET A 1 -15.10 43.15 -20.98
C MET A 1 -14.83 44.11 -19.83
N SER A 2 -15.78 44.33 -18.92
CA SER A 2 -15.54 45.14 -17.72
C SER A 2 -14.54 44.43 -16.79
N GLU A 3 -13.82 45.17 -15.95
CA GLU A 3 -12.85 44.61 -15.00
C GLU A 3 -13.46 43.54 -14.08
N GLY A 4 -14.75 43.68 -13.75
CA GLY A 4 -15.54 42.68 -13.01
C GLY A 4 -15.85 41.40 -13.80
N GLN A 5 -16.02 41.47 -15.12
CA GLN A 5 -16.13 40.28 -15.97
C GLN A 5 -14.81 39.55 -16.12
N ARG A 6 -13.67 40.27 -16.14
CA ARG A 6 -12.33 39.69 -16.23
C ARG A 6 -11.95 38.95 -14.94
N LYS A 7 -12.18 39.58 -13.77
CA LYS A 7 -12.00 38.95 -12.44
C LYS A 7 -12.94 37.76 -12.19
N ARG A 8 -14.17 37.78 -12.73
CA ARG A 8 -15.10 36.62 -12.66
C ARG A 8 -14.73 35.47 -13.60
N SER A 9 -14.13 35.76 -14.76
CA SER A 9 -13.61 34.74 -15.68
C SER A 9 -12.42 34.01 -15.06
N ASP A 10 -11.55 34.74 -14.38
CA ASP A 10 -10.34 34.25 -13.72
C ASP A 10 -10.65 33.24 -12.61
N ILE A 11 -11.60 33.55 -11.72
CA ILE A 11 -11.99 32.65 -10.60
C ILE A 11 -12.56 31.31 -11.10
N ARG A 12 -13.41 31.34 -12.13
CA ARG A 12 -14.00 30.10 -12.67
C ARG A 12 -12.95 29.19 -13.28
N GLN A 13 -11.93 29.78 -13.89
CA GLN A 13 -10.80 29.06 -14.45
C GLN A 13 -9.93 28.48 -13.32
N GLN A 14 -9.61 29.27 -12.29
CA GLN A 14 -8.82 28.83 -11.13
C GLN A 14 -9.44 27.60 -10.43
N ILE A 15 -10.77 27.57 -10.25
CA ILE A 15 -11.45 26.41 -9.64
C ILE A 15 -11.36 25.18 -10.55
N ARG A 16 -11.45 25.35 -11.87
CA ARG A 16 -11.30 24.23 -12.83
C ARG A 16 -9.88 23.69 -12.83
N GLU A 17 -8.88 24.56 -12.83
CA GLU A 17 -7.46 24.19 -12.71
C GLU A 17 -7.17 23.48 -11.38
N ALA A 18 -7.82 23.88 -10.29
CA ALA A 18 -7.73 23.18 -9.00
C ALA A 18 -8.31 21.75 -9.07
N VAL A 19 -9.41 21.55 -9.82
CA VAL A 19 -9.97 20.21 -10.05
C VAL A 19 -9.01 19.35 -10.88
N ASP A 20 -8.40 19.91 -11.94
CA ASP A 20 -7.41 19.20 -12.74
C ASP A 20 -6.19 18.80 -11.90
N HIS A 21 -5.77 19.67 -10.97
CA HIS A 21 -4.67 19.39 -10.05
C HIS A 21 -4.92 18.19 -9.13
N LEU A 22 -6.19 17.88 -8.79
CA LEU A 22 -6.53 16.74 -7.92
C LEU A 22 -6.03 15.40 -8.47
N GLN A 23 -5.80 15.28 -9.78
CA GLN A 23 -5.23 14.07 -10.39
C GLN A 23 -3.83 13.72 -9.84
N HIS A 24 -3.10 14.72 -9.34
CA HIS A 24 -1.76 14.52 -8.79
C HIS A 24 -1.74 14.09 -7.32
N ILE A 25 -2.89 14.20 -6.62
CA ILE A 25 -2.96 13.98 -5.17
C ILE A 25 -3.94 12.86 -4.81
N LEU A 26 -5.06 12.72 -5.54
CA LEU A 26 -6.03 11.67 -5.30
C LEU A 26 -5.59 10.32 -5.89
N PRO A 27 -5.97 9.19 -5.26
CA PRO A 27 -5.64 7.86 -5.77
C PRO A 27 -6.30 7.62 -7.14
N SER A 28 -5.52 7.12 -8.09
CA SER A 28 -5.94 6.84 -9.47
C SER A 28 -6.33 5.36 -9.65
N GLN A 29 -7.26 4.87 -8.85
CA GLN A 29 -7.67 3.46 -8.87
C GLN A 29 -8.91 3.23 -9.75
N ALA A 30 -8.79 2.30 -10.69
CA ALA A 30 -9.93 1.83 -11.49
C ALA A 30 -10.96 1.07 -10.62
N PRO A 31 -12.23 0.94 -11.07
CA PRO A 31 -13.22 0.12 -10.41
C PRO A 31 -12.71 -1.30 -10.15
N ILE A 32 -13.13 -1.90 -9.03
CA ILE A 32 -12.53 -3.13 -8.48
C ILE A 32 -12.46 -4.30 -9.47
N ARG A 33 -13.38 -4.37 -10.44
CA ARG A 33 -13.40 -5.40 -11.50
C ARG A 33 -12.18 -5.34 -12.43
N ASP A 34 -11.62 -4.15 -12.62
CA ASP A 34 -10.47 -3.89 -13.49
C ASP A 34 -9.33 -3.26 -12.68
N PHE A 35 -9.26 -3.58 -11.38
CA PHE A 35 -8.15 -3.19 -10.52
C PHE A 35 -6.81 -3.74 -11.05
N VAL A 36 -5.82 -2.87 -11.11
CA VAL A 36 -4.44 -3.19 -11.49
C VAL A 36 -3.51 -2.62 -10.42
N HIS A 37 -2.52 -3.41 -10.03
CA HIS A 37 -1.47 -2.95 -9.12
C HIS A 37 -0.75 -1.75 -9.72
N HIS A 38 -0.51 -0.71 -8.92
CA HIS A 38 0.18 0.49 -9.34
C HIS A 38 0.97 1.07 -8.17
N ASN A 39 1.88 2.02 -8.43
CA ASN A 39 2.52 2.76 -7.36
C ASN A 39 1.47 3.64 -6.66
N THR A 40 1.10 3.32 -5.41
CA THR A 40 0.12 4.08 -4.62
C THR A 40 0.46 5.57 -4.54
N LEU A 41 1.75 5.93 -4.58
CA LEU A 41 2.26 7.29 -4.57
C LEU A 41 2.84 7.73 -5.93
N HIS A 42 2.32 7.19 -7.05
CA HIS A 42 2.78 7.53 -8.39
C HIS A 42 2.83 9.04 -8.66
N GLY A 43 1.86 9.81 -8.13
CA GLY A 43 1.84 11.27 -8.25
C GLY A 43 3.09 11.97 -7.69
N PHE A 44 3.78 11.34 -6.74
CA PHE A 44 4.98 11.85 -6.08
C PHE A 44 6.28 11.19 -6.59
N GLN A 45 6.21 10.32 -7.61
CA GLN A 45 7.37 9.55 -8.09
C GLN A 45 8.49 10.42 -8.68
N HIS A 46 8.15 11.63 -9.13
CA HIS A 46 9.09 12.63 -9.60
C HIS A 46 10.02 13.18 -8.50
N LEU A 47 9.70 12.95 -7.22
CA LEU A 47 10.53 13.31 -6.07
C LEU A 47 11.38 12.10 -5.60
N PRO A 48 12.55 12.34 -4.98
CA PRO A 48 13.29 11.34 -4.22
C PRO A 48 12.39 10.60 -3.23
N PHE A 49 12.52 9.28 -3.11
CA PHE A 49 11.62 8.43 -2.32
C PHE A 49 11.36 8.95 -0.89
N ARG A 50 12.40 9.40 -0.19
CA ARG A 50 12.30 9.97 1.17
C ARG A 50 11.47 11.26 1.19
N GLU A 51 11.70 12.15 0.23
CA GLU A 51 10.97 13.41 0.09
C GLU A 51 9.53 13.19 -0.36
N ALA A 52 9.30 12.23 -1.26
CA ALA A 52 7.97 11.82 -1.71
C ALA A 52 7.11 11.32 -0.56
N VAL A 53 7.66 10.43 0.29
CA VAL A 53 6.99 9.92 1.48
C VAL A 53 6.69 11.05 2.48
N ALA A 54 7.64 11.94 2.74
CA ALA A 54 7.45 13.07 3.65
C ALA A 54 6.37 14.03 3.13
N THR A 55 6.39 14.36 1.84
CA THR A 55 5.38 15.20 1.18
C THR A 55 4.01 14.52 1.20
N ALA A 56 3.93 13.24 0.88
CA ALA A 56 2.69 12.48 0.95
C ALA A 56 2.14 12.42 2.39
N ARG A 57 3.01 12.29 3.41
CA ARG A 57 2.62 12.35 4.83
C ARG A 57 2.10 13.74 5.20
N ALA A 58 2.71 14.83 4.71
CA ALA A 58 2.22 16.18 4.97
C ALA A 58 0.82 16.43 4.38
N VAL A 59 0.51 15.82 3.24
CA VAL A 59 -0.78 15.99 2.56
C VAL A 59 -1.85 15.03 3.11
N THR A 60 -1.53 13.75 3.27
CA THR A 60 -2.49 12.67 3.58
C THR A 60 -2.44 12.20 5.04
N GLY A 61 -1.39 12.59 5.77
CA GLY A 61 -1.05 12.12 7.11
C GLY A 61 -0.61 10.64 7.19
N ALA A 62 -0.52 9.94 6.05
CA ALA A 62 -0.15 8.53 6.02
C ALA A 62 1.35 8.32 6.21
N ARG A 63 1.71 7.26 6.94
CA ARG A 63 3.11 6.89 7.16
C ARG A 63 3.66 6.20 5.92
N GLY A 64 4.88 6.51 5.51
CA GLY A 64 5.56 5.78 4.42
C GLY A 64 6.63 4.79 4.90
N PHE A 65 6.79 4.61 6.22
CA PHE A 65 7.65 3.59 6.81
C PHE A 65 6.90 2.76 7.86
N MET A 66 7.30 1.50 8.02
CA MET A 66 6.76 0.66 9.09
C MET A 66 7.03 1.31 10.46
N PRO A 67 6.20 1.03 11.49
CA PRO A 67 6.45 1.51 12.83
C PRO A 67 7.86 1.15 13.29
N LEU A 68 8.61 2.10 13.86
CA LEU A 68 10.02 1.94 14.24
C LEU A 68 10.27 0.71 15.12
N GLU A 69 9.29 0.33 15.95
CA GLU A 69 9.38 -0.85 16.80
C GLU A 69 9.52 -2.16 16.01
N LYS A 70 8.87 -2.25 14.84
CA LYS A 70 8.97 -3.42 13.97
C LYS A 70 10.38 -3.59 13.39
N TYR A 71 11.08 -2.49 13.10
CA TYR A 71 12.49 -2.55 12.70
C TYR A 71 13.40 -2.94 13.86
N ARG A 72 13.12 -2.47 15.07
CA ARG A 72 13.84 -2.92 16.28
C ARG A 72 13.64 -4.41 16.54
N ASP A 73 12.44 -4.94 16.29
CA ASP A 73 12.20 -6.39 16.36
C ASP A 73 13.07 -7.14 15.34
N TYR A 74 13.18 -6.65 14.11
CA TYR A 74 14.07 -7.24 13.09
C TYR A 74 15.55 -7.17 13.49
N TYR A 75 15.98 -6.08 14.10
CA TYR A 75 17.31 -5.94 14.67
C TYR A 75 17.57 -6.97 15.79
N ARG A 76 16.64 -7.11 16.75
CA ARG A 76 16.76 -8.11 17.83
C ARG A 76 16.75 -9.56 17.32
N GLN A 77 16.06 -9.81 16.20
CA GLN A 77 16.04 -11.12 15.53
C GLN A 77 17.28 -11.38 14.67
N GLY A 78 18.19 -10.41 14.51
CA GLY A 78 19.37 -10.52 13.65
C GLY A 78 19.08 -10.40 12.15
N ARG A 79 17.87 -9.98 11.77
CA ARG A 79 17.46 -9.70 10.38
C ARG A 79 17.90 -8.31 9.89
N ILE A 80 18.40 -7.50 10.81
CA ILE A 80 19.21 -6.31 10.58
C ILE A 80 20.44 -6.49 11.47
N SER A 81 21.63 -6.47 10.91
CA SER A 81 22.85 -6.54 11.72
C SER A 81 23.30 -5.14 12.17
N HIS A 82 24.17 -5.09 13.17
CA HIS A 82 24.76 -3.83 13.63
C HIS A 82 25.51 -3.12 12.49
N ASP A 83 26.29 -3.88 11.70
CA ASP A 83 27.05 -3.36 10.57
C ASP A 83 26.14 -2.80 9.46
N ASP A 84 24.98 -3.42 9.23
CA ASP A 84 23.99 -2.91 8.26
C ASP A 84 23.47 -1.54 8.69
N LEU A 85 23.20 -1.37 9.98
CA LEU A 85 22.70 -0.12 10.55
C LEU A 85 23.78 0.98 10.54
N VAL A 86 25.00 0.65 10.96
CA VAL A 86 26.16 1.56 10.93
C VAL A 86 26.38 2.09 9.51
N SER A 87 26.45 1.18 8.53
CA SER A 87 26.67 1.54 7.12
C SER A 87 25.59 2.48 6.58
N CYS A 88 24.33 2.34 7.01
CA CYS A 88 23.25 3.24 6.60
C CYS A 88 23.30 4.61 7.30
N VAL A 89 23.73 4.68 8.56
CA VAL A 89 23.92 5.95 9.27
C VAL A 89 25.11 6.72 8.68
N GLU A 90 26.20 6.03 8.34
CA GLU A 90 27.40 6.63 7.73
C GLU A 90 27.11 7.31 6.38
N LYS A 91 26.11 6.82 5.64
CA LYS A 91 25.66 7.43 4.38
C LYS A 91 24.93 8.77 4.56
N GLU A 92 24.37 9.03 5.74
CA GLU A 92 23.69 10.30 6.04
C GLU A 92 24.72 11.37 6.44
N GLN A 93 25.47 11.88 5.46
CA GLN A 93 26.56 12.85 5.68
C GLN A 93 26.10 14.11 6.43
N ASP A 94 24.85 14.53 6.22
CA ASP A 94 24.23 15.66 6.93
C ASP A 94 24.20 15.49 8.46
N LEU A 95 24.21 14.25 8.96
CA LEU A 95 24.27 13.97 10.40
C LEU A 95 25.69 14.09 10.97
N GLN A 96 26.72 14.07 10.12
CA GLN A 96 28.14 14.06 10.50
C GLN A 96 28.46 12.96 11.54
N PRO A 97 28.23 11.67 11.21
CA PRO A 97 28.31 10.57 12.17
C PRO A 97 29.67 10.45 12.88
N GLU A 98 30.77 10.79 12.21
CA GLU A 98 32.13 10.75 12.76
C GLU A 98 32.45 11.89 13.74
N ALA A 99 31.62 12.94 13.79
CA ALA A 99 31.88 14.09 14.66
C ALA A 99 31.82 13.68 16.14
N THR A 100 32.83 14.10 16.91
CA THR A 100 32.83 13.91 18.37
C THR A 100 31.87 14.90 19.03
N VAL A 101 30.91 14.40 19.79
CA VAL A 101 29.89 15.19 20.49
C VAL A 101 30.32 15.49 21.92
N ALA A 102 30.92 14.49 22.58
CA ALA A 102 31.40 14.61 23.93
C ALA A 102 32.72 13.85 24.11
N GLN A 103 33.60 14.39 24.95
CA GLN A 103 34.88 13.75 25.28
C GLN A 103 35.20 14.00 26.75
N THR A 104 35.55 12.93 27.46
CA THR A 104 36.10 12.94 28.81
C THR A 104 37.49 12.30 28.78
N ASP A 105 38.22 12.33 29.90
CA ASP A 105 39.54 11.69 30.01
C ASP A 105 39.48 10.16 29.85
N GLN A 106 38.29 9.56 29.97
CA GLN A 106 38.08 8.10 29.98
C GLN A 106 37.28 7.60 28.76
N ALA A 107 36.51 8.45 28.07
CA ALA A 107 35.66 8.05 26.95
C ALA A 107 35.41 9.18 25.94
N SER A 108 35.31 8.83 24.66
CA SER A 108 34.83 9.71 23.59
C SER A 108 33.48 9.22 23.09
N LEU A 109 32.58 10.14 22.78
CA LEU A 109 31.25 9.88 22.24
C LEU A 109 31.13 10.54 20.86
N SER A 110 30.92 9.73 19.84
CA SER A 110 30.63 10.22 18.49
C SER A 110 29.13 10.44 18.27
N ARG A 111 28.76 11.18 17.22
CA ARG A 111 27.36 11.29 16.80
C ARG A 111 26.79 9.94 16.41
N LEU A 112 27.60 9.10 15.76
CA LEU A 112 27.23 7.74 15.39
C LEU A 112 26.77 6.92 16.61
N ASP A 113 27.51 6.98 17.72
CA ASP A 113 27.14 6.27 18.96
C ASP A 113 25.78 6.73 19.50
N VAL A 114 25.53 8.04 19.50
CA VAL A 114 24.26 8.64 19.94
C VAL A 114 23.11 8.19 19.02
N ILE A 115 23.30 8.25 17.71
CA ILE A 115 22.28 7.86 16.72
C ILE A 115 21.94 6.39 16.88
N LEU A 116 22.93 5.49 16.96
CA LEU A 116 22.71 4.05 17.12
C LEU A 116 22.00 3.74 18.45
N ALA A 117 22.36 4.43 19.54
CA ALA A 117 21.70 4.29 20.82
C ALA A 117 20.22 4.71 20.74
N VAL A 118 19.91 5.87 20.15
CA VAL A 118 18.53 6.37 19.96
C VAL A 118 17.70 5.42 19.10
N MET A 119 18.27 4.96 17.98
CA MET A 119 17.60 4.06 17.04
C MET A 119 17.23 2.74 17.71
N THR A 120 18.14 2.13 18.46
CA THR A 120 17.95 0.81 19.10
C THR A 120 17.09 0.84 20.35
N MET A 121 17.19 1.90 21.16
CA MET A 121 16.53 2.01 22.47
C MET A 121 15.04 2.40 22.37
N GLY A 122 14.68 3.21 21.37
CA GLY A 122 13.39 3.89 21.34
C GLY A 122 13.36 5.10 22.25
N TYR A 123 13.71 6.26 21.69
CA TYR A 123 13.65 7.55 22.38
C TYR A 123 12.20 8.06 22.43
N ARG A 124 11.63 8.23 23.63
CA ARG A 124 10.31 8.88 23.82
C ARG A 124 10.30 9.75 25.06
N PRO A 125 9.98 11.06 24.94
CA PRO A 125 9.67 11.86 26.11
C PRO A 125 8.44 11.29 26.81
N VAL A 126 8.44 11.38 28.14
CA VAL A 126 7.33 10.91 29.00
C VAL A 126 6.62 12.12 29.59
N SER A 127 5.34 12.00 29.96
CA SER A 127 4.68 13.01 30.78
C SER A 127 5.14 12.91 32.25
N GLY A 128 4.89 13.94 33.06
CA GLY A 128 5.20 13.90 34.50
C GLY A 128 4.57 12.70 35.21
N CYS A 129 3.29 12.40 34.91
CA CYS A 129 2.62 11.22 35.47
C CYS A 129 3.28 9.90 35.02
N GLN A 130 3.71 9.81 33.76
CA GLN A 130 4.42 8.63 33.26
C GLN A 130 5.80 8.49 33.90
N LEU A 131 6.53 9.59 34.09
CA LEU A 131 7.81 9.59 34.79
C LEU A 131 7.64 9.11 36.24
N ASN A 132 6.64 9.62 36.96
CA ASN A 132 6.34 9.17 38.32
C ASN A 132 5.99 7.69 38.36
N TRP A 133 5.11 7.24 37.46
CA TRP A 133 4.78 5.81 37.35
C TRP A 133 6.03 4.95 37.07
N GLN A 134 6.95 5.41 36.21
CA GLN A 134 8.22 4.71 35.99
C GLN A 134 9.09 4.67 37.25
N ILE A 135 9.16 5.76 38.02
CA ILE A 135 9.94 5.86 39.26
C ILE A 135 9.35 4.97 40.35
N GLU A 136 8.04 5.05 40.58
CA GLU A 136 7.36 4.38 41.69
C GLU A 136 7.07 2.90 41.41
N GLU A 137 6.47 2.58 40.26
CA GLU A 137 6.04 1.22 39.94
C GLU A 137 7.15 0.39 39.30
N ASN A 138 7.90 0.96 38.34
CA ASN A 138 8.98 0.24 37.67
C ASN A 138 10.34 0.40 38.34
N ARG A 139 10.46 1.24 39.38
CA ARG A 139 11.69 1.46 40.16
C ARG A 139 12.90 1.75 39.26
N VAL A 140 12.69 2.55 38.21
CA VAL A 140 13.72 2.84 37.19
C VAL A 140 14.95 3.58 37.73
N LEU A 141 14.85 4.16 38.93
CA LEU A 141 15.99 4.78 39.63
C LEU A 141 16.75 3.79 40.54
N GLU A 142 16.24 2.57 40.72
CA GLU A 142 16.87 1.53 41.55
C GLU A 142 17.55 0.43 40.73
N ARG A 143 17.17 0.26 39.46
CA ARG A 143 17.63 -0.85 38.62
C ARG A 143 17.89 -0.40 37.20
N LEU A 144 18.94 -0.97 36.60
CA LEU A 144 19.23 -0.78 35.19
C LEU A 144 18.16 -1.46 34.35
N ARG A 145 17.88 -0.87 33.19
CA ARG A 145 16.94 -1.46 32.24
C ARG A 145 17.37 -2.86 31.81
N ALA A 146 16.38 -3.75 31.67
CA ALA A 146 16.62 -5.16 31.32
C ALA A 146 17.07 -5.35 29.86
N ASP A 147 16.77 -4.40 28.98
CA ASP A 147 17.04 -4.45 27.55
C ASP A 147 18.37 -3.81 27.13
N LEU A 148 19.20 -3.39 28.09
CA LEU A 148 20.52 -2.81 27.81
C LEU A 148 21.47 -3.85 27.19
N PRO A 149 22.33 -3.44 26.23
CA PRO A 149 23.44 -4.26 25.79
C PRO A 149 24.31 -4.71 26.97
N LYS A 150 24.73 -5.98 26.99
CA LYS A 150 25.56 -6.54 28.06
C LYS A 150 26.85 -5.74 28.26
N SER A 151 27.48 -5.31 27.16
CA SER A 151 28.67 -4.47 27.16
C SER A 151 28.44 -3.13 27.86
N SER A 152 27.33 -2.44 27.55
CA SER A 152 26.96 -1.17 28.19
C SER A 152 26.70 -1.34 29.69
N ARG A 153 25.98 -2.39 30.07
CA ARG A 153 25.70 -2.70 31.49
C ARG A 153 26.97 -2.99 32.28
N GLU A 154 27.85 -3.83 31.73
CA GLU A 154 29.12 -4.18 32.38
C GLU A 154 30.05 -2.97 32.49
N ARG A 155 30.13 -2.14 31.45
CA ARG A 155 30.92 -0.89 31.47
C ARG A 155 30.42 0.07 32.53
N LEU A 156 29.12 0.36 32.55
CA LEU A 156 28.51 1.31 33.50
C LEU A 156 28.78 0.87 34.94
N LEU A 157 28.52 -0.40 35.26
CA LEU A 157 28.73 -0.93 36.61
C LEU A 157 30.21 -0.98 37.00
N LYS A 158 31.12 -1.24 36.05
CA LYS A 158 32.56 -1.20 36.30
C LYS A 158 33.02 0.21 36.65
N GLN A 159 32.64 1.21 35.86
CA GLN A 159 33.00 2.61 36.09
C GLN A 159 32.36 3.17 37.35
N ALA A 160 31.10 2.80 37.64
CA ALA A 160 30.44 3.19 38.89
C ALA A 160 31.17 2.65 40.14
N ARG A 161 31.69 1.41 40.08
CA ARG A 161 32.51 0.84 41.17
C ARG A 161 33.84 1.57 41.35
N GLU A 162 34.48 1.97 40.25
CA GLU A 162 35.70 2.79 40.29
C GLU A 162 35.43 4.18 40.93
N ALA A 163 34.21 4.70 40.77
CA ALA A 163 33.73 5.93 41.42
C ALA A 163 33.18 5.74 42.86
N GLY A 164 33.22 4.51 43.41
CA GLY A 164 32.83 4.22 44.80
C GLY A 164 31.40 3.74 45.02
N MET A 165 30.63 3.45 43.98
CA MET A 165 29.27 2.86 44.08
C MET A 165 29.35 1.33 44.10
N MET A 166 28.84 0.71 45.17
CA MET A 166 29.01 -0.72 45.42
C MET A 166 27.79 -1.53 44.97
N SER A 167 26.62 -0.90 44.86
CA SER A 167 25.37 -1.52 44.42
C SER A 167 24.86 -0.97 43.09
N GLU A 168 24.02 -1.75 42.39
CA GLU A 168 23.36 -1.30 41.15
C GLU A 168 22.43 -0.10 41.42
N GLN A 169 21.72 -0.12 42.55
CA GLN A 169 20.85 0.98 42.97
C GLN A 169 21.62 2.29 43.16
N GLU A 170 22.78 2.24 43.83
CA GLU A 170 23.64 3.42 43.99
C GLU A 170 24.14 3.94 42.64
N ALA A 171 24.53 3.05 41.72
CA ALA A 171 25.01 3.44 40.39
C ALA A 171 23.91 4.12 39.54
N VAL A 172 22.68 3.62 39.61
CA VAL A 172 21.54 4.17 38.85
C VAL A 172 21.07 5.50 39.46
N GLY A 173 20.96 5.58 40.79
CA GLY A 173 20.62 6.81 41.49
C GLY A 173 21.64 7.92 41.23
N ASP A 174 22.93 7.59 41.30
CA ASP A 174 24.00 8.55 41.01
C ASP A 174 23.94 9.09 39.57
N LEU A 175 23.65 8.21 38.60
CA LEU A 175 23.50 8.61 37.20
C LEU A 175 22.33 9.59 37.01
N TRP A 176 21.20 9.35 37.68
CA TRP A 176 20.06 10.28 37.66
C TRP A 176 20.43 11.64 38.24
N ASP A 177 21.07 11.65 39.42
CA ASP A 177 21.53 12.88 40.07
C ASP A 177 22.55 13.64 39.22
N ALA A 178 23.43 12.93 38.51
CA ALA A 178 24.36 13.52 37.55
C ALA A 178 23.62 14.22 36.40
N CYS A 179 22.62 13.58 35.80
CA CYS A 179 21.80 14.19 34.75
C CYS A 179 21.08 15.46 35.24
N LEU A 180 20.53 15.46 36.45
CA LEU A 180 19.90 16.66 37.04
C LEU A 180 20.90 17.80 37.23
N GLN A 181 22.09 17.49 37.73
CA GLN A 181 23.11 18.50 38.01
C GLN A 181 23.62 19.20 36.75
N VAL A 182 23.93 18.45 35.69
CA VAL A 182 24.48 19.06 34.46
C VAL A 182 23.41 19.83 33.70
N LEU A 183 22.13 19.50 33.87
CA LEU A 183 20.99 20.27 33.33
C LEU A 183 20.54 21.43 34.24
N HIS A 184 21.19 21.64 35.39
CA HIS A 184 20.83 22.64 36.40
C HIS A 184 19.38 22.56 36.88
N LEU A 185 18.87 21.34 37.02
CA LEU A 185 17.50 21.05 37.48
C LEU A 185 17.45 20.78 38.99
N GLN A 186 16.46 21.35 39.67
CA GLN A 186 16.14 20.98 41.05
C GLN A 186 15.08 19.87 41.07
N GLN A 187 15.21 18.93 42.01
CA GLN A 187 14.34 17.76 42.15
C GLN A 187 12.92 18.12 42.65
N ASN A 188 12.72 19.35 43.15
CA ASN A 188 11.44 19.86 43.63
C ASN A 188 10.61 20.44 42.47
N ALA A 189 10.02 19.58 41.65
CA ALA A 189 8.82 19.95 40.91
C ALA A 189 7.62 19.74 41.84
N THR A 190 6.81 20.79 42.05
CA THR A 190 5.50 20.72 42.74
C THR A 190 4.74 19.50 42.24
N HIS A 191 4.23 18.69 43.17
CA HIS A 191 3.59 17.43 42.81
C HIS A 191 2.33 17.74 41.97
N PRO A 192 2.05 17.04 40.85
CA PRO A 192 0.82 17.24 40.10
C PRO A 192 -0.45 17.09 40.96
N GLU A 193 -0.34 16.33 42.05
CA GLU A 193 -1.43 16.15 43.03
C GLU A 193 -1.61 17.36 43.97
N GLU A 194 -0.59 18.21 44.16
CA GLU A 194 -0.72 19.47 44.88
C GLU A 194 -1.50 20.53 44.06
N LEU A 195 -1.67 20.31 42.75
CA LEU A 195 -2.50 21.14 41.85
C LEU A 195 -4.00 20.75 41.87
N LEU A 196 -4.40 19.67 42.56
CA LEU A 196 -5.76 19.14 42.53
C LEU A 196 -6.80 20.04 43.26
N ASP A 197 -6.34 20.75 44.29
CA ASP A 197 -7.16 21.52 45.23
C ASP A 197 -6.73 23.00 45.38
N LEU A 198 -6.08 23.58 44.37
CA LEU A 198 -5.68 24.99 44.41
C LEU A 198 -6.91 25.92 44.44
N ALA A 199 -7.03 26.72 45.51
CA ALA A 199 -7.97 27.83 45.55
C ALA A 199 -7.56 28.91 44.52
N PRO A 200 -8.50 29.72 43.97
CA PRO A 200 -8.21 30.74 42.95
C PRO A 200 -7.07 31.69 43.35
N GLU A 201 -7.03 32.08 44.63
CA GLU A 201 -6.00 32.95 45.22
C GLU A 201 -4.61 32.29 45.25
N GLN A 202 -4.55 30.96 45.45
CA GLN A 202 -3.29 30.20 45.46
C GLN A 202 -2.76 29.95 44.05
N ALA A 203 -3.67 29.70 43.10
CA ALA A 203 -3.32 29.57 41.69
C ALA A 203 -2.74 30.89 41.16
N GLU A 204 -3.33 32.05 41.50
CA GLU A 204 -2.82 33.38 41.15
C GLU A 204 -1.47 33.70 41.81
N THR A 205 -1.27 33.30 43.07
CA THR A 205 -0.01 33.53 43.80
C THR A 205 1.15 32.74 43.19
N LEU A 206 0.95 31.44 42.93
CA LEU A 206 1.93 30.58 42.22
C LEU A 206 2.29 31.15 40.84
N LEU A 207 1.28 31.65 40.14
CA LEU A 207 1.40 32.31 38.85
C LEU A 207 2.26 33.57 38.90
N HIS A 208 2.04 34.39 39.92
CA HIS A 208 2.77 35.65 40.13
C HIS A 208 4.24 35.37 40.46
N ASP A 209 4.50 34.40 41.34
CA ASP A 209 5.84 33.96 41.70
C ASP A 209 6.60 33.38 40.49
N MET A 210 5.93 32.62 39.62
CA MET A 210 6.52 32.05 38.39
C MET A 210 6.83 33.11 37.32
N LEU A 211 6.07 34.21 37.27
CA LEU A 211 6.26 35.29 36.30
C LEU A 211 7.30 36.32 36.77
N ASP A 212 7.46 36.54 38.08
CA ASP A 212 8.41 37.49 38.67
C ASP A 212 9.87 36.99 38.64
N ASP A 213 10.11 35.66 38.67
CA ASP A 213 11.46 35.08 38.63
C ASP A 213 12.17 35.22 37.25
N GLY A 214 11.53 35.85 36.26
CA GLY A 214 12.01 35.87 34.87
C GLY A 214 12.00 37.21 34.12
N ARG A 215 11.54 38.32 34.71
CA ARG A 215 11.43 39.60 33.97
C ARG A 215 11.98 40.81 34.74
N SER A 216 13.29 40.98 34.68
CA SER A 216 13.95 42.27 34.89
C SER A 216 14.40 42.88 33.55
N ASP A 217 13.46 43.42 32.74
CA ASP A 217 13.67 44.68 32.01
C ASP A 217 12.48 45.04 31.09
N GLN A 218 12.00 46.28 31.27
CA GLN A 218 11.32 47.15 30.31
C GLN A 218 10.08 46.60 29.55
N GLY A 219 8.92 46.66 30.21
CA GLY A 219 7.59 46.63 29.58
C GLY A 219 6.49 46.89 30.61
N THR A 220 5.39 47.53 30.20
CA THR A 220 4.20 47.74 31.05
C THR A 220 3.71 46.42 31.68
N PRO A 221 3.32 46.39 32.96
CA PRO A 221 2.82 45.17 33.60
C PRO A 221 1.49 44.77 32.97
N HIS A 222 1.49 43.71 32.17
CA HIS A 222 0.27 43.05 31.71
C HIS A 222 -0.27 42.18 32.85
N THR A 223 -1.57 42.26 33.16
CA THR A 223 -2.19 41.35 34.13
C THR A 223 -2.25 39.93 33.56
N THR A 224 -2.23 38.90 34.41
CA THR A 224 -2.35 37.49 34.01
C THR A 224 -3.54 37.25 33.07
N ALA A 225 -4.69 37.87 33.36
CA ALA A 225 -5.88 37.79 32.52
C ALA A 225 -5.67 38.38 31.11
N GLN A 226 -4.91 39.48 30.98
CA GLN A 226 -4.58 40.07 29.67
C GLN A 226 -3.65 39.15 28.86
N LEU A 227 -2.67 38.51 29.50
CA LEU A 227 -1.77 37.56 28.83
C LEU A 227 -2.50 36.30 28.38
N MET A 228 -3.40 35.75 29.22
CA MET A 228 -4.25 34.62 28.86
C MET A 228 -5.14 34.97 27.65
N GLN A 229 -5.81 36.14 27.69
CA GLN A 229 -6.67 36.59 26.59
C GLN A 229 -5.88 36.83 25.29
N GLN A 230 -4.68 37.42 25.37
CA GLN A 230 -3.83 37.61 24.21
C GLN A 230 -3.39 36.26 23.63
N THR A 231 -2.95 35.33 24.47
CA THR A 231 -2.54 33.98 24.05
C THR A 231 -3.69 33.24 23.36
N ALA A 232 -4.90 33.30 23.94
CA ALA A 232 -6.10 32.71 23.35
C ALA A 232 -6.44 33.32 21.98
N ASN A 233 -6.35 34.64 21.85
CA ASN A 233 -6.59 35.33 20.57
C ASN A 233 -5.54 34.98 19.51
N ASP A 234 -4.27 34.89 19.88
CA ASP A 234 -3.18 34.52 18.98
C ASP A 234 -3.35 33.08 18.49
N GLN A 235 -3.71 32.15 19.39
CA GLN A 235 -4.04 30.76 19.05
C GLN A 235 -5.29 30.66 18.17
N LEU A 236 -6.33 31.47 18.42
CA LEU A 236 -7.53 31.51 17.59
C LEU A 236 -7.21 32.00 16.17
N GLU A 237 -6.48 33.10 16.02
CA GLU A 237 -6.08 33.59 14.69
C GLU A 237 -5.12 32.62 13.99
N TRP A 238 -4.28 31.91 14.75
CA TRP A 238 -3.46 30.83 14.21
C TRP A 238 -4.33 29.69 13.65
N LEU A 239 -5.33 29.19 14.40
CA LEU A 239 -6.26 28.17 13.92
C LEU A 239 -7.06 28.64 12.69
N LEU A 240 -7.61 29.86 12.73
CA LEU A 240 -8.37 30.42 11.61
C LEU A 240 -7.49 30.66 10.38
N GLY A 241 -6.21 31.00 10.57
CA GLY A 241 -5.24 31.19 9.49
C GLY A 241 -4.91 29.92 8.71
N ARG A 242 -5.17 28.74 9.30
CA ARG A 242 -4.96 27.43 8.67
C ARG A 242 -6.11 26.98 7.77
N LEU A 243 -7.27 27.65 7.83
CA LEU A 243 -8.42 27.32 6.98
C LEU A 243 -8.13 27.53 5.49
N GLY A 244 -8.33 26.46 4.72
CA GLY A 244 -8.06 26.35 3.29
C GLY A 244 -6.58 26.13 2.93
N ARG A 245 -5.69 25.98 3.93
CA ARG A 245 -4.32 25.49 3.74
C ARG A 245 -4.15 24.09 4.33
N ASP A 246 -4.48 23.98 5.62
CA ASP A 246 -4.37 22.73 6.37
C ASP A 246 -5.74 22.19 6.78
N PHE A 247 -6.72 23.07 7.03
CA PHE A 247 -8.02 22.73 7.62
C PHE A 247 -9.21 23.11 6.73
N THR A 248 -10.27 22.32 6.80
CA THR A 248 -11.63 22.69 6.41
C THR A 248 -12.41 23.19 7.64
N MET A 249 -13.67 23.61 7.43
CA MET A 249 -14.57 23.98 8.52
C MET A 249 -14.83 22.79 9.45
N ARG A 250 -14.87 21.58 8.92
CA ARG A 250 -14.92 20.33 9.70
C ARG A 250 -13.73 20.21 10.66
N GLU A 251 -12.48 20.32 10.20
CA GLU A 251 -11.34 20.18 11.12
C GLU A 251 -11.32 21.27 12.20
N LEU A 252 -11.69 22.51 11.85
CA LEU A 252 -11.81 23.58 12.83
C LEU A 252 -12.86 23.25 13.90
N LEU A 253 -14.06 22.81 13.48
CA LEU A 253 -15.12 22.48 14.42
C LEU A 253 -14.80 21.23 15.25
N LEU A 254 -14.11 20.24 14.68
CA LEU A 254 -13.59 19.10 15.43
C LEU A 254 -12.61 19.56 16.52
N ALA A 255 -11.67 20.46 16.18
CA ALA A 255 -10.71 21.02 17.14
C ALA A 255 -11.38 21.85 18.26
N LEU A 256 -12.58 22.42 18.04
CA LEU A 256 -13.28 23.26 19.02
C LEU A 256 -14.39 22.53 19.79
N THR A 257 -14.96 21.48 19.22
CA THR A 257 -16.17 20.83 19.76
C THR A 257 -15.97 19.35 20.07
N GLY A 258 -14.91 18.72 19.53
CA GLY A 258 -14.70 17.27 19.58
C GLY A 258 -15.67 16.47 18.70
N HIS A 259 -16.57 17.13 17.97
CA HIS A 259 -17.54 16.49 17.07
C HIS A 259 -17.04 16.53 15.63
N ASP A 260 -16.88 15.37 15.00
CA ASP A 260 -16.49 15.27 13.59
C ASP A 260 -17.73 15.37 12.69
N LEU A 261 -17.86 16.47 11.94
CA LEU A 261 -18.97 16.65 11.00
C LEU A 261 -19.07 15.55 9.94
N LEU A 262 -17.98 14.86 9.61
CA LEU A 262 -18.05 13.74 8.66
C LEU A 262 -18.88 12.58 9.18
N ASP A 263 -19.00 12.37 10.49
CA ASP A 263 -19.82 11.28 11.02
C ASP A 263 -21.30 11.48 10.67
N ASP A 264 -21.75 12.73 10.52
CA ASP A 264 -23.10 13.08 10.10
C ASP A 264 -23.24 13.10 8.57
N ILE A 265 -22.26 13.67 7.86
CA ILE A 265 -22.31 13.87 6.40
C ILE A 265 -22.14 12.56 5.64
N ARG A 266 -21.21 11.72 6.08
CA ARG A 266 -20.71 10.57 5.33
C ARG A 266 -21.81 9.53 5.06
N PRO A 267 -22.67 9.12 6.01
CA PRO A 267 -23.74 8.15 5.75
C PRO A 267 -24.68 8.59 4.61
N GLN A 268 -25.08 9.87 4.58
CA GLN A 268 -25.96 10.41 3.54
C GLN A 268 -25.26 10.46 2.18
N LEU A 269 -24.07 11.07 2.15
CA LEU A 269 -23.31 11.26 0.92
C LEU A 269 -22.96 9.93 0.26
N ILE A 270 -22.48 8.97 1.04
CA ILE A 270 -22.07 7.66 0.54
C ILE A 270 -23.26 6.90 -0.03
N ARG A 271 -24.43 6.95 0.64
CA ARG A 271 -25.65 6.33 0.11
C ARG A 271 -25.98 6.87 -1.28
N ASP A 272 -25.82 8.18 -1.48
CA ASP A 272 -26.16 8.84 -2.74
C ASP A 272 -25.14 8.56 -3.84
N LEU A 273 -23.85 8.64 -3.51
CA LEU A 273 -22.78 8.27 -4.43
C LEU A 273 -22.86 6.81 -4.83
N SER A 274 -23.07 5.90 -3.88
CA SER A 274 -23.22 4.47 -4.12
C SER A 274 -24.38 4.19 -5.07
N ASN A 275 -25.52 4.84 -4.87
CA ASN A 275 -26.69 4.69 -5.73
C ASN A 275 -26.54 5.36 -7.10
N PHE A 276 -25.83 6.47 -7.19
CA PHE A 276 -25.57 7.17 -8.45
C PHE A 276 -24.60 6.40 -9.34
N LEU A 277 -23.50 5.92 -8.73
CA LEU A 277 -22.40 5.24 -9.43
C LEU A 277 -22.61 3.72 -9.58
N ASP A 278 -23.66 3.14 -8.98
CA ASP A 278 -23.95 1.70 -9.03
C ASP A 278 -23.96 1.13 -10.46
N GLN A 279 -23.13 0.10 -10.69
CA GLN A 279 -22.97 -0.61 -11.96
C GLN A 279 -23.97 -1.77 -12.12
N GLY A 280 -25.14 -1.68 -11.49
CA GLY A 280 -26.22 -2.65 -11.62
C GLY A 280 -26.26 -3.73 -10.53
N VAL A 281 -25.63 -3.49 -9.37
CA VAL A 281 -25.87 -4.32 -8.17
C VAL A 281 -27.28 -4.05 -7.65
N ALA A 282 -27.69 -2.78 -7.63
CA ALA A 282 -29.03 -2.38 -7.26
C ALA A 282 -30.04 -2.73 -8.35
N SER A 283 -31.18 -3.29 -7.95
CA SER A 283 -32.28 -3.58 -8.87
C SER A 283 -33.09 -2.33 -9.24
N TRP A 284 -32.99 -1.27 -8.42
CA TRP A 284 -33.65 0.02 -8.62
C TRP A 284 -32.65 1.00 -9.22
N ARG A 285 -33.03 1.68 -10.30
CA ARG A 285 -32.16 2.64 -11.00
C ARG A 285 -32.85 4.01 -11.04
N PRO A 286 -32.16 5.08 -10.61
CA PRO A 286 -32.72 6.42 -10.72
C PRO A 286 -32.79 6.89 -12.18
N ALA A 287 -33.86 7.61 -12.51
CA ALA A 287 -34.11 8.11 -13.87
C ALA A 287 -33.20 9.29 -14.25
N SER A 288 -32.76 10.09 -13.27
CA SER A 288 -32.02 11.36 -13.46
C SER A 288 -30.49 11.21 -13.52
N ARG A 289 -29.93 9.99 -13.66
CA ARG A 289 -28.46 9.81 -13.71
C ARG A 289 -27.76 10.55 -14.85
N ALA A 290 -28.49 10.85 -15.92
CA ALA A 290 -27.96 11.56 -17.09
C ALA A 290 -27.75 13.06 -16.86
N GLU A 291 -28.31 13.62 -15.78
CA GLU A 291 -28.29 15.08 -15.51
C GLU A 291 -27.15 15.53 -14.58
N GLY A 292 -26.25 14.63 -14.21
CA GLY A 292 -25.16 14.90 -13.27
C GLY A 292 -25.51 14.56 -11.81
N PHE A 293 -24.48 14.43 -10.97
CA PHE A 293 -24.63 14.03 -9.57
C PHE A 293 -25.30 15.11 -8.73
N TYR A 294 -24.99 16.39 -8.98
CA TYR A 294 -25.55 17.51 -8.23
C TYR A 294 -27.07 17.63 -8.40
N ARG A 295 -27.56 17.48 -9.64
CA ARG A 295 -29.00 17.47 -9.95
C ARG A 295 -29.71 16.22 -9.44
N TYR A 296 -29.05 15.07 -9.53
CA TYR A 296 -29.54 13.83 -8.94
C TYR A 296 -29.74 13.98 -7.42
N TRP A 297 -28.75 14.52 -6.72
CA TRP A 297 -28.79 14.71 -5.27
C TRP A 297 -29.88 15.72 -4.87
N SER A 298 -29.93 16.90 -5.48
CA SER A 298 -30.87 17.95 -5.08
C SER A 298 -32.34 17.54 -5.26
N SER A 299 -32.68 16.92 -6.39
CA SER A 299 -34.05 16.41 -6.64
C SER A 299 -34.46 15.27 -5.71
N ARG A 300 -33.50 14.46 -5.25
CA ARG A 300 -33.74 13.33 -4.36
C ARG A 300 -33.93 13.78 -2.91
N VAL A 301 -33.12 14.73 -2.44
CA VAL A 301 -33.15 15.20 -1.04
C VAL A 301 -34.51 15.81 -0.67
N GLU A 302 -35.19 16.49 -1.61
CA GLU A 302 -36.56 17.00 -1.38
C GLU A 302 -37.58 15.90 -1.09
N LEU A 303 -37.38 14.72 -1.68
CA LEU A 303 -38.29 13.57 -1.59
C LEU A 303 -37.86 12.56 -0.52
N ASP A 304 -36.71 12.78 0.14
CA ASP A 304 -36.17 11.81 1.06
C ASP A 304 -37.03 11.71 2.34
N LEU A 305 -37.35 10.47 2.70
CA LEU A 305 -38.08 10.14 3.93
C LEU A 305 -37.15 10.00 5.13
N ASP A 306 -35.84 10.08 4.91
CA ASP A 306 -34.82 9.98 5.94
C ASP A 306 -34.88 11.12 6.98
N TRP A 307 -34.42 10.82 8.19
CA TRP A 307 -34.54 11.65 9.40
C TRP A 307 -33.36 12.62 9.55
N GLN A 308 -32.21 12.32 8.90
CA GLN A 308 -30.94 13.03 9.09
C GLN A 308 -30.99 14.55 8.83
N LEU A 309 -31.62 15.00 7.74
CA LEU A 309 -31.79 16.44 7.48
C LEU A 309 -33.07 17.02 8.10
N ARG A 310 -34.03 16.16 8.49
CA ARG A 310 -35.33 16.63 9.01
C ARG A 310 -35.23 17.23 10.40
N ASP A 311 -34.25 16.81 11.19
CA ASP A 311 -33.98 17.36 12.52
C ASP A 311 -33.21 18.70 12.47
N ILE A 312 -32.81 19.16 11.28
CA ILE A 312 -32.15 20.45 11.06
C ILE A 312 -33.20 21.51 10.74
N GLU A 313 -33.32 22.53 11.59
CA GLU A 313 -34.26 23.63 11.35
C GLU A 313 -33.95 24.38 10.04
N GLY A 314 -34.98 24.67 9.24
CA GLY A 314 -34.83 25.48 8.02
C GLY A 314 -34.14 24.81 6.81
N TRP A 315 -33.79 23.52 6.86
CA TRP A 315 -33.00 22.84 5.80
C TRP A 315 -33.55 23.00 4.37
N ARG A 316 -34.87 23.06 4.19
CA ARG A 316 -35.50 23.27 2.87
C ARG A 316 -35.21 24.64 2.28
N GLN A 317 -35.24 25.68 3.10
CA GLN A 317 -34.92 27.05 2.67
C GLN A 317 -33.46 27.14 2.22
N HIS A 318 -32.57 26.40 2.88
CA HIS A 318 -31.17 26.30 2.47
C HIS A 318 -30.97 25.63 1.11
N LEU A 319 -31.87 24.71 0.71
CA LEU A 319 -31.83 24.05 -0.61
C LEU A 319 -32.45 24.93 -1.70
N GLU A 320 -33.52 25.68 -1.40
CA GLU A 320 -34.15 26.61 -2.34
C GLU A 320 -33.20 27.74 -2.80
N LEU A 321 -32.19 28.08 -1.99
CA LEU A 321 -31.18 29.09 -2.30
C LEU A 321 -30.03 28.59 -3.19
N LEU A 322 -29.97 27.29 -3.48
CA LEU A 322 -28.90 26.70 -4.27
C LEU A 322 -28.98 27.12 -5.73
N GLN A 323 -27.82 27.35 -6.34
CA GLN A 323 -27.75 27.65 -7.77
C GLN A 323 -27.95 26.38 -8.61
N SER A 324 -28.34 26.59 -9.86
CA SER A 324 -28.61 25.51 -10.81
C SER A 324 -27.34 24.93 -11.44
N ASP A 325 -26.25 25.71 -11.45
CA ASP A 325 -24.90 25.33 -11.89
C ASP A 325 -24.02 25.02 -10.66
N PRO A 326 -23.41 23.81 -10.58
CA PRO A 326 -22.55 23.43 -9.44
C PRO A 326 -21.39 24.41 -9.20
N LEU A 327 -20.79 24.98 -10.25
CA LEU A 327 -19.66 25.90 -10.11
C LEU A 327 -20.07 27.21 -9.40
N GLU A 328 -21.24 27.76 -9.76
CA GLU A 328 -21.77 28.95 -9.09
C GLU A 328 -22.19 28.66 -7.65
N THR A 329 -22.67 27.44 -7.35
CA THR A 329 -22.91 26.99 -5.98
C THR A 329 -21.62 26.99 -5.17
N ILE A 330 -20.54 26.36 -5.67
CA ILE A 330 -19.23 26.35 -5.00
C ILE A 330 -18.76 27.78 -4.67
N ILE A 331 -18.82 28.69 -5.65
CA ILE A 331 -18.43 30.08 -5.45
C ILE A 331 -19.31 30.75 -4.39
N SER A 332 -20.63 30.52 -4.38
CA SER A 332 -21.53 31.10 -3.39
C SER A 332 -21.23 30.59 -1.99
N GLU A 333 -21.00 29.29 -1.81
CA GLU A 333 -20.72 28.68 -0.51
C GLU A 333 -19.37 29.15 0.06
N LEU A 334 -18.31 29.21 -0.76
CA LEU A 334 -16.99 29.71 -0.32
C LEU A 334 -17.02 31.17 0.13
N HIS A 335 -17.83 32.02 -0.53
CA HIS A 335 -18.06 33.39 -0.04
C HIS A 335 -18.82 33.42 1.29
N ARG A 336 -19.84 32.57 1.47
CA ARG A 336 -20.63 32.50 2.71
C ARG A 336 -19.79 32.03 3.91
N LEU A 337 -18.83 31.14 3.70
CA LEU A 337 -17.89 30.71 4.74
C LEU A 337 -16.99 31.88 5.22
N GLY A 338 -16.79 32.91 4.41
CA GLY A 338 -15.89 34.04 4.71
C GLY A 338 -14.41 33.76 4.39
N LEU A 339 -14.12 32.76 3.55
CA LEU A 339 -12.75 32.39 3.17
C LEU A 339 -12.12 33.43 2.23
N LYS A 340 -10.84 33.74 2.47
CA LYS A 340 -10.03 34.53 1.53
C LYS A 340 -9.87 33.76 0.22
N ARG A 341 -9.94 34.46 -0.91
CA ARG A 341 -9.89 33.86 -2.26
C ARG A 341 -8.66 32.99 -2.49
N ASP A 342 -7.50 33.41 -2.00
CA ASP A 342 -6.24 32.67 -2.15
C ASP A 342 -6.26 31.29 -1.50
N ASN A 343 -7.18 31.05 -0.54
CA ASN A 343 -7.33 29.79 0.16
C ASN A 343 -8.44 28.90 -0.43
N TRP A 344 -9.14 29.33 -1.49
CA TRP A 344 -10.28 28.57 -2.02
C TRP A 344 -9.86 27.25 -2.67
N CYS A 345 -8.82 27.27 -3.51
CA CYS A 345 -8.34 26.06 -4.18
C CYS A 345 -7.83 25.03 -3.17
N GLY A 346 -7.02 25.47 -2.18
CA GLY A 346 -6.56 24.61 -1.11
C GLY A 346 -7.69 24.07 -0.23
N TYR A 347 -8.77 24.85 -0.01
CA TYR A 347 -9.96 24.35 0.69
C TYR A 347 -10.65 23.22 -0.08
N LEU A 348 -10.83 23.38 -1.40
CA LEU A 348 -11.43 22.33 -2.25
C LEU A 348 -10.56 21.07 -2.31
N GLU A 349 -9.24 21.24 -2.34
CA GLU A 349 -8.29 20.14 -2.27
C GLU A 349 -8.42 19.36 -0.96
N ARG A 350 -8.43 20.06 0.18
CA ARG A 350 -8.63 19.43 1.50
C ARG A 350 -9.98 18.72 1.58
N LEU A 351 -11.05 19.34 1.10
CA LEU A 351 -12.38 18.72 1.06
C LEU A 351 -12.41 17.43 0.24
N ALA A 352 -11.64 17.35 -0.86
CA ALA A 352 -11.51 16.13 -1.65
C ALA A 352 -10.71 15.03 -0.90
N LEU A 353 -9.69 15.43 -0.14
CA LEU A 353 -8.81 14.53 0.62
C LEU A 353 -9.43 13.96 1.91
N GLU A 354 -10.60 14.44 2.32
CA GLU A 354 -11.33 13.88 3.47
C GLU A 354 -11.94 12.49 3.20
N LEU A 355 -12.30 12.21 1.95
CA LEU A 355 -12.79 10.91 1.47
C LEU A 355 -12.05 10.52 0.17
N PRO A 356 -10.72 10.29 0.24
CA PRO A 356 -9.88 10.16 -0.94
C PRO A 356 -10.29 9.01 -1.86
N GLY A 357 -10.88 7.93 -1.33
CA GLY A 357 -11.38 6.81 -2.14
C GLY A 357 -12.61 7.17 -2.96
N TRP A 358 -13.64 7.75 -2.35
CA TRP A 358 -14.83 8.23 -3.07
C TRP A 358 -14.49 9.37 -4.03
N SER A 359 -13.72 10.35 -3.58
CA SER A 359 -13.24 11.47 -4.41
C SER A 359 -12.42 10.95 -5.60
N GLY A 360 -11.50 10.02 -5.36
CA GLY A 360 -10.68 9.39 -6.41
C GLY A 360 -11.52 8.61 -7.42
N MET A 361 -12.55 7.87 -6.97
CA MET A 361 -13.48 7.16 -7.86
C MET A 361 -14.32 8.12 -8.71
N VAL A 362 -14.79 9.24 -8.14
CA VAL A 362 -15.50 10.29 -8.89
C VAL A 362 -14.59 10.91 -9.93
N LEU A 363 -13.34 11.26 -9.56
CA LEU A 363 -12.35 11.81 -10.48
C LEU A 363 -11.97 10.82 -11.59
N TRP A 364 -11.81 9.55 -11.26
CA TRP A 364 -11.54 8.51 -12.25
C TRP A 364 -12.69 8.40 -13.26
N ARG A 365 -13.95 8.46 -12.78
CA ARG A 365 -15.14 8.46 -13.65
C ARG A 365 -15.28 9.73 -14.47
N HIS A 366 -14.85 10.88 -13.94
CA HIS A 366 -14.77 12.14 -14.66
C HIS A 366 -13.80 12.04 -15.85
N ASN A 367 -12.63 11.43 -15.64
CA ASN A 367 -11.61 11.25 -16.67
C ASN A 367 -11.90 10.10 -17.66
N ASN A 368 -12.85 9.22 -17.34
CA ASN A 368 -13.22 8.05 -18.17
C ASN A 368 -14.72 8.10 -18.55
N PRO A 369 -15.16 9.09 -19.34
CA PRO A 369 -16.55 9.19 -19.76
C PRO A 369 -16.93 7.97 -20.61
N GLY A 370 -18.11 7.39 -20.35
CA GLY A 370 -18.62 6.24 -21.10
C GLY A 370 -18.13 4.86 -20.66
N TYR A 371 -17.37 4.76 -19.56
CA TYR A 371 -16.98 3.48 -18.96
C TYR A 371 -18.19 2.53 -18.75
N GLU A 372 -18.06 1.29 -19.22
CA GLU A 372 -19.12 0.26 -19.29
C GLU A 372 -20.44 0.71 -19.95
N SER A 373 -20.42 1.73 -20.81
CA SER A 373 -21.62 2.25 -21.50
C SER A 373 -22.76 2.68 -20.54
N LEU A 374 -22.41 3.10 -19.32
CA LEU A 374 -23.36 3.61 -18.33
C LEU A 374 -23.74 5.06 -18.67
N ALA A 375 -25.04 5.37 -18.67
CA ALA A 375 -25.59 6.70 -19.00
C ALA A 375 -25.37 7.78 -17.93
N ALA A 376 -24.49 7.58 -16.95
CA ALA A 376 -24.26 8.54 -15.86
C ALA A 376 -23.15 9.53 -16.23
N GLN A 377 -23.47 10.83 -16.26
CA GLN A 377 -22.48 11.90 -16.41
C GLN A 377 -21.89 12.21 -15.04
N VAL A 378 -20.57 12.04 -14.88
CA VAL A 378 -19.87 12.22 -13.60
C VAL A 378 -18.91 13.39 -13.73
N GLU A 379 -19.10 14.42 -12.91
CA GLU A 379 -18.20 15.57 -12.85
C GLU A 379 -17.72 15.81 -11.43
N MET A 380 -16.43 16.11 -11.27
CA MET A 380 -15.86 16.36 -9.95
C MET A 380 -16.44 17.63 -9.29
N LEU A 381 -16.83 18.62 -10.10
CA LEU A 381 -17.53 19.83 -9.62
C LEU A 381 -18.87 19.51 -8.95
N ASP A 382 -19.62 18.53 -9.47
CA ASP A 382 -20.88 18.12 -8.85
C ASP A 382 -20.66 17.58 -7.43
N TYR A 383 -19.65 16.72 -7.28
CA TYR A 383 -19.30 16.13 -5.98
C TYR A 383 -18.84 17.19 -4.97
N LEU A 384 -17.93 18.08 -5.38
CA LEU A 384 -17.43 19.16 -4.51
C LEU A 384 -18.55 20.12 -4.09
N ALA A 385 -19.47 20.46 -5.01
CA ALA A 385 -20.63 21.29 -4.70
C ALA A 385 -21.51 20.64 -3.64
N VAL A 386 -21.86 19.35 -3.80
CA VAL A 386 -22.66 18.61 -2.79
C VAL A 386 -21.92 18.53 -1.45
N ARG A 387 -20.60 18.23 -1.46
CA ARG A 387 -19.79 18.19 -0.22
C ARG A 387 -19.81 19.52 0.53
N LEU A 388 -19.59 20.64 -0.15
CA LEU A 388 -19.60 21.98 0.48
C LEU A 388 -20.98 22.30 1.07
N VAL A 389 -22.05 22.01 0.34
CA VAL A 389 -23.41 22.29 0.81
C VAL A 389 -23.73 21.46 2.06
N LEU A 390 -23.39 20.17 2.09
CA LEU A 390 -23.58 19.31 3.26
C LEU A 390 -22.72 19.78 4.44
N GLU A 391 -21.44 20.11 4.21
CA GLU A 391 -20.56 20.66 5.26
C GLU A 391 -21.17 21.91 5.88
N ARG A 392 -21.62 22.87 5.05
CA ARG A 392 -22.27 24.09 5.56
C ARG A 392 -23.49 23.77 6.41
N ILE A 393 -24.41 22.92 5.93
CA ILE A 393 -25.67 22.61 6.63
C ILE A 393 -25.38 22.00 8.01
N HIS A 394 -24.49 21.01 8.08
CA HIS A 394 -24.14 20.36 9.35
C HIS A 394 -23.31 21.26 10.26
N ALA A 395 -22.38 22.05 9.71
CA ALA A 395 -21.64 23.06 10.46
C ALA A 395 -22.59 24.12 11.05
N HIS A 396 -23.58 24.59 10.28
CA HIS A 396 -24.56 25.56 10.75
C HIS A 396 -25.40 25.00 11.89
N HIS A 397 -25.88 23.76 11.75
CA HIS A 397 -26.63 23.08 12.80
C HIS A 397 -25.81 22.94 14.10
N LEU A 398 -24.54 22.54 13.98
CA LEU A 398 -23.64 22.41 15.13
C LEU A 398 -23.37 23.76 15.82
N CYS A 399 -23.03 24.79 15.04
CA CYS A 399 -22.77 26.14 15.57
C CYS A 399 -24.02 26.77 16.18
N ALA A 400 -25.19 26.62 15.55
CA ALA A 400 -26.44 27.12 16.10
C ALA A 400 -26.79 26.44 17.43
N ARG A 401 -26.58 25.12 17.53
CA ARG A 401 -26.86 24.36 18.75
C ARG A 401 -25.89 24.66 19.90
N LEU A 402 -24.59 24.78 19.62
CA LEU A 402 -23.57 24.94 20.66
C LEU A 402 -23.31 26.40 21.03
N PHE A 403 -23.28 27.29 20.03
CA PHE A 403 -22.82 28.66 20.18
C PHE A 403 -23.90 29.70 19.85
N ASN A 404 -25.04 29.28 19.31
CA ASN A 404 -26.12 30.15 18.85
C ASN A 404 -25.65 31.19 17.80
N ILE A 405 -24.79 30.77 16.88
CA ILE A 405 -24.24 31.59 15.78
C ILE A 405 -24.31 30.87 14.43
N GLU A 406 -24.15 31.61 13.35
CA GLU A 406 -23.95 31.04 12.01
C GLU A 406 -22.55 30.42 11.85
N SER A 407 -22.41 29.45 10.95
CA SER A 407 -21.15 28.75 10.64
C SER A 407 -20.28 29.52 9.65
N SER A 408 -19.93 30.77 9.98
CA SER A 408 -18.97 31.57 9.21
C SER A 408 -17.72 31.88 10.04
N ILE A 409 -16.59 32.09 9.36
CA ILE A 409 -15.31 32.42 10.00
C ILE A 409 -15.45 33.69 10.85
N ASP A 410 -16.17 34.69 10.35
CA ASP A 410 -16.34 35.97 11.04
C ASP A 410 -17.17 35.83 12.31
N MET A 411 -18.21 35.01 12.30
CA MET A 411 -19.04 34.75 13.49
C MET A 411 -18.31 33.91 14.54
N LEU A 412 -17.56 32.89 14.12
CA LEU A 412 -16.72 32.09 15.02
C LEU A 412 -15.62 32.96 15.65
N ARG A 413 -14.95 33.80 14.84
CA ARG A 413 -13.97 34.77 15.33
C ARG A 413 -14.60 35.74 16.33
N TRP A 414 -15.77 36.28 16.01
CA TRP A 414 -16.49 37.18 16.91
C TRP A 414 -16.83 36.49 18.23
N HIS A 415 -17.39 35.29 18.20
CA HIS A 415 -17.79 34.54 19.39
C HIS A 415 -16.60 34.26 20.32
N PHE A 416 -15.53 33.61 19.82
CA PHE A 416 -14.40 33.21 20.67
C PHE A 416 -13.52 34.39 21.13
N ARG A 417 -13.56 35.54 20.45
CA ARG A 417 -12.95 36.78 20.99
C ARG A 417 -13.69 37.33 22.22
N HIS A 418 -15.01 37.13 22.28
CA HIS A 418 -15.82 37.53 23.44
C HIS A 418 -15.87 36.44 24.53
N HIS A 419 -15.48 35.21 24.19
CA HIS A 419 -15.46 34.04 25.08
C HIS A 419 -14.08 33.33 25.07
N ALA A 420 -13.01 34.09 25.34
CA ALA A 420 -11.63 33.57 25.29
C ALA A 420 -11.35 32.43 26.29
N ASP A 421 -12.03 32.45 27.44
CA ASP A 421 -11.92 31.40 28.46
C ASP A 421 -12.52 30.08 27.97
N GLU A 422 -13.67 30.14 27.31
CA GLU A 422 -14.30 28.96 26.69
C GLU A 422 -13.41 28.40 25.57
N PHE A 423 -12.86 29.27 24.72
CA PHE A 423 -11.91 28.86 23.67
C PHE A 423 -10.72 28.09 24.27
N THR A 424 -10.08 28.65 25.32
CA THR A 424 -8.90 28.06 25.95
C THR A 424 -9.19 26.66 26.50
N VAL A 425 -10.34 26.48 27.18
CA VAL A 425 -10.72 25.18 27.73
C VAL A 425 -11.02 24.17 26.62
N ARG A 426 -11.75 24.57 25.56
CA ARG A 426 -12.06 23.71 24.42
C ARG A 426 -10.81 23.31 23.64
N GLU A 427 -9.96 24.27 23.33
CA GLU A 427 -8.70 24.05 22.63
C GLU A 427 -7.83 23.05 23.40
N ALA A 428 -7.68 23.26 24.71
CA ALA A 428 -6.90 22.36 25.55
C ALA A 428 -7.52 20.97 25.71
N LEU A 429 -8.85 20.87 25.81
CA LEU A 429 -9.54 19.58 25.94
C LEU A 429 -9.40 18.71 24.69
N PHE A 430 -9.54 19.29 23.50
CA PHE A 430 -9.60 18.54 22.25
C PHE A 430 -8.26 18.45 21.50
N ASN A 431 -7.33 19.38 21.73
CA ASN A 431 -6.05 19.43 21.00
C ASN A 431 -4.82 19.15 21.89
N SER A 432 -4.99 19.06 23.22
CA SER A 432 -3.90 18.80 24.17
C SER A 432 -4.19 17.61 25.09
N ARG A 433 -3.15 17.04 25.70
CA ARG A 433 -3.29 15.99 26.73
C ARG A 433 -3.41 16.62 28.12
N LEU A 434 -4.63 16.87 28.55
CA LEU A 434 -4.91 17.30 29.93
C LEU A 434 -4.83 16.12 30.92
N PRO A 435 -4.42 16.36 32.18
CA PRO A 435 -4.60 15.40 33.26
C PRO A 435 -6.07 15.00 33.42
N GLU A 436 -6.34 13.77 33.85
CA GLU A 436 -7.69 13.21 33.94
C GLU A 436 -8.66 14.10 34.74
N TYR A 437 -8.19 14.74 35.82
CA TYR A 437 -9.01 15.64 36.64
C TYR A 437 -9.43 16.92 35.88
N LEU A 438 -8.54 17.52 35.09
CA LEU A 438 -8.85 18.69 34.24
C LEU A 438 -9.69 18.29 33.06
N ALA A 439 -9.34 17.18 32.38
CA ALA A 439 -10.11 16.64 31.26
C ALA A 439 -11.56 16.37 31.68
N SER A 440 -11.77 15.72 32.83
CA SER A 440 -13.11 15.41 33.36
C SER A 440 -13.91 16.66 33.76
N ARG A 441 -13.26 17.73 34.22
CA ARG A 441 -13.93 19.01 34.54
C ARG A 441 -14.26 19.80 33.26
N ALA A 442 -13.32 19.89 32.32
CA ALA A 442 -13.50 20.52 31.03
C ALA A 442 -14.60 19.84 30.21
N GLN A 443 -14.62 18.51 30.15
CA GLN A 443 -15.67 17.74 29.48
C GLN A 443 -17.05 18.00 30.09
N ARG A 444 -17.16 18.07 31.43
CA ARG A 444 -18.40 18.44 32.12
C ARG A 444 -18.85 19.87 31.77
N ALA A 445 -17.92 20.82 31.69
CA ALA A 445 -18.23 22.20 31.33
C ALA A 445 -18.73 22.32 29.88
N VAL A 446 -18.12 21.59 28.93
CA VAL A 446 -18.52 21.57 27.52
C VAL A 446 -19.88 20.91 27.29
N HIS A 447 -20.24 19.89 28.09
CA HIS A 447 -21.54 19.21 27.98
C HIS A 447 -22.64 19.79 28.87
N ALA A 448 -22.33 20.80 29.70
CA ALA A 448 -23.34 21.48 30.50
C ALA A 448 -24.31 22.25 29.56
N PRO A 449 -25.63 22.19 29.80
CA PRO A 449 -26.61 22.86 28.96
C PRO A 449 -26.41 24.38 29.00
N SER A 450 -26.31 25.02 27.83
CA SER A 450 -26.12 26.48 27.68
C SER A 450 -27.33 27.34 28.07
N HIS A 451 -28.38 26.74 28.65
CA HIS A 451 -29.63 27.44 28.97
C HIS A 451 -29.61 28.01 30.40
N GLY A 452 -29.33 29.32 30.51
CA GLY A 452 -29.68 30.13 31.68
C GLY A 452 -28.56 30.50 32.64
N ASP A 453 -27.32 30.05 32.41
CA ASP A 453 -26.17 30.44 33.23
C ASP A 453 -25.69 31.84 32.80
N GLY A 454 -26.07 32.88 33.55
CA GLY A 454 -25.50 34.22 33.44
C GLY A 454 -24.05 34.27 33.96
N ASP A 455 -23.79 35.06 35.00
CA ASP A 455 -22.44 35.23 35.57
C ASP A 455 -21.79 33.92 36.06
N GLU A 456 -22.58 32.92 36.48
CA GLU A 456 -22.08 31.62 36.97
C GLU A 456 -21.41 30.77 35.88
N GLY A 457 -21.91 30.83 34.64
CA GLY A 457 -21.31 30.12 33.50
C GLY A 457 -19.98 30.72 33.07
N SER A 458 -19.90 32.06 33.05
CA SER A 458 -18.67 32.81 32.77
C SER A 458 -17.58 32.53 33.81
N ALA A 459 -17.94 32.54 35.10
CA ALA A 459 -17.03 32.23 36.20
C ALA A 459 -16.47 30.79 36.12
N ARG A 460 -17.30 29.82 35.69
CA ARG A 460 -16.88 28.42 35.50
C ARG A 460 -15.81 28.29 34.40
N TRP A 461 -16.00 28.95 33.26
CA TRP A 461 -15.02 28.93 32.17
C TRP A 461 -13.71 29.62 32.57
N GLN A 462 -13.80 30.79 33.19
CA GLN A 462 -12.63 31.54 33.69
C GLN A 462 -11.79 30.69 34.65
N HIS A 463 -12.42 30.06 35.64
CA HIS A 463 -11.71 29.24 36.61
C HIS A 463 -11.01 28.04 35.97
N LEU A 464 -11.67 27.34 35.03
CA LEU A 464 -11.05 26.21 34.33
C LEU A 464 -9.92 26.66 33.40
N ALA A 465 -10.07 27.78 32.70
CA ALA A 465 -9.03 28.35 31.86
C ALA A 465 -7.78 28.70 32.69
N GLN A 466 -7.97 29.28 33.88
CA GLN A 466 -6.87 29.56 34.82
C GLN A 466 -6.16 28.28 35.25
N LEU A 467 -6.90 27.25 35.70
CA LEU A 467 -6.30 25.97 36.11
C LEU A 467 -5.51 25.30 34.98
N ILE A 468 -6.05 25.29 33.75
CA ILE A 468 -5.39 24.74 32.57
C ILE A 468 -4.14 25.55 32.23
N TRP A 469 -4.21 26.88 32.32
CA TRP A 469 -3.07 27.75 32.04
C TRP A 469 -1.97 27.57 33.09
N THR A 470 -2.31 27.54 34.38
CA THR A 470 -1.36 27.28 35.47
C THR A 470 -0.71 25.92 35.30
N TRP A 471 -1.48 24.88 34.97
CA TRP A 471 -0.95 23.56 34.66
C TRP A 471 -0.01 23.57 33.45
N ARG A 472 -0.37 24.25 32.35
CA ARG A 472 0.49 24.38 31.16
C ARG A 472 1.82 25.04 31.50
N GLN A 473 1.83 26.06 32.37
CA GLN A 473 3.08 26.70 32.79
C GLN A 473 3.88 25.86 33.80
N SER A 474 3.23 25.20 34.75
CA SER A 474 3.90 24.41 35.80
C SER A 474 4.44 23.08 35.29
N SER A 475 3.75 22.45 34.34
CA SER A 475 4.20 21.21 33.69
C SER A 475 5.26 21.45 32.61
N GLY A 476 5.64 22.72 32.34
CA GLY A 476 6.53 23.10 31.27
C GLY A 476 5.86 22.90 29.91
N SER A 477 5.13 23.92 29.44
CA SER A 477 4.41 23.87 28.17
C SER A 477 5.34 23.52 27.00
N TYR A 478 4.80 22.71 26.10
CA TYR A 478 5.42 22.16 24.89
C TYR A 478 5.92 23.20 23.87
N GLU A 479 5.75 24.50 24.11
CA GLU A 479 5.89 25.57 23.09
C GLU A 479 6.73 26.78 23.51
N SER A 480 7.42 26.77 24.67
CA SER A 480 8.26 27.92 25.07
C SER A 480 9.74 27.55 25.21
N ASN A 481 10.55 28.16 24.35
CA ASN A 481 12.01 28.06 24.25
C ASN A 481 12.77 28.15 25.59
N SER A 482 13.78 27.26 25.73
CA SER A 482 15.16 27.52 26.20
C SER A 482 15.69 26.76 27.44
N ARG A 483 14.90 25.97 28.19
CA ARG A 483 15.45 25.16 29.31
C ARG A 483 14.97 23.70 29.30
N PRO A 484 15.89 22.71 29.41
CA PRO A 484 15.54 21.29 29.51
C PRO A 484 14.74 21.01 30.79
N THR A 485 13.65 20.23 30.70
CA THR A 485 12.81 19.85 31.85
C THR A 485 13.19 18.46 32.39
N LEU A 486 12.62 18.04 33.52
CA LEU A 486 12.78 16.67 34.03
C LEU A 486 12.35 15.61 33.00
N CYS A 487 11.22 15.86 32.32
CA CYS A 487 10.59 14.91 31.41
C CYS A 487 11.17 14.93 29.99
N GLN A 488 11.58 16.10 29.49
CA GLN A 488 12.08 16.27 28.12
C GLN A 488 13.62 16.36 28.05
N GLY A 489 14.30 16.62 29.17
CA GLY A 489 15.76 16.70 29.24
C GLY A 489 16.39 15.60 30.10
N ALA A 490 16.10 15.58 31.40
CA ALA A 490 16.78 14.67 32.33
C ALA A 490 16.45 13.19 32.04
N TRP A 491 15.17 12.86 31.84
CA TRP A 491 14.74 11.50 31.54
C TRP A 491 15.37 10.94 30.26
N PRO A 492 15.31 11.62 29.10
CA PRO A 492 15.91 11.07 27.90
C PRO A 492 17.44 10.98 27.96
N LEU A 493 18.10 11.95 28.61
CA LEU A 493 19.55 11.90 28.84
C LEU A 493 19.94 10.69 29.72
N PHE A 494 19.19 10.45 30.81
CA PHE A 494 19.39 9.32 31.70
C PHE A 494 19.25 7.98 30.98
N GLN A 495 18.25 7.83 30.11
CA GLN A 495 18.07 6.62 29.31
C GLN A 495 19.21 6.44 28.29
N LEU A 496 19.60 7.52 27.61
CA LEU A 496 20.67 7.50 26.62
C LEU A 496 22.02 7.12 27.24
N MET A 497 22.37 7.70 28.39
CA MET A 497 23.62 7.40 29.08
C MET A 497 23.68 5.95 29.57
N GLN A 498 22.55 5.37 30.01
CA GLN A 498 22.47 3.94 30.31
C GLN A 498 22.74 3.08 29.06
N GLN A 499 22.15 3.42 27.91
CA GLN A 499 22.34 2.70 26.65
C GLN A 499 23.79 2.74 26.17
N LEU A 500 24.45 3.89 26.33
CA LEU A 500 25.86 4.11 25.99
C LEU A 500 26.83 3.52 27.04
N GLY A 501 26.32 3.13 28.22
CA GLY A 501 27.10 2.56 29.31
C GLY A 501 27.96 3.57 30.08
N TRP A 502 27.53 4.83 30.17
CA TRP A 502 28.20 5.89 30.92
C TRP A 502 27.71 5.95 32.37
N CYS A 503 28.61 6.15 33.34
CA CYS A 503 28.25 6.32 34.75
C CYS A 503 28.07 7.81 35.13
N GLY A 504 27.48 8.09 36.29
CA GLY A 504 27.22 9.47 36.70
C GLY A 504 28.49 10.33 36.88
N ALA A 505 29.63 9.73 37.25
CA ALA A 505 30.92 10.43 37.32
C ALA A 505 31.36 10.97 35.94
N GLU A 506 31.22 10.17 34.88
CA GLU A 506 31.54 10.59 33.51
C GLU A 506 30.56 11.67 33.03
N VAL A 507 29.27 11.54 33.35
CA VAL A 507 28.23 12.51 32.97
C VAL A 507 28.50 13.88 33.61
N ARG A 508 28.92 13.94 34.88
CA ARG A 508 29.26 15.22 35.55
C ARG A 508 30.45 15.96 34.92
N CYS A 509 31.30 15.27 34.16
CA CYS A 509 32.40 15.89 33.42
C CYS A 509 31.94 16.56 32.11
N LEU A 510 30.70 16.33 31.67
CA LEU A 510 30.18 16.93 30.44
C LEU A 510 29.88 18.41 30.63
N ALA A 511 30.36 19.24 29.70
CA ALA A 511 29.94 20.63 29.62
C ALA A 511 28.51 20.73 29.05
N TYR A 512 27.76 21.76 29.44
CA TYR A 512 26.40 21.99 28.93
C TYR A 512 26.34 22.04 27.38
N GLN A 513 27.35 22.62 26.73
CA GLN A 513 27.46 22.63 25.25
C GLN A 513 27.55 21.24 24.63
N GLN A 514 28.20 20.28 25.30
CA GLN A 514 28.29 18.89 24.82
C GLN A 514 26.93 18.19 24.96
N ILE A 515 26.18 18.47 26.02
CA ILE A 515 24.81 17.97 26.18
C ILE A 515 23.87 18.57 25.15
N GLU A 516 24.00 19.87 24.87
CA GLU A 516 23.24 20.52 23.81
C GLU A 516 23.52 19.88 22.45
N ALA A 517 24.79 19.55 22.16
CA ALA A 517 25.16 18.84 20.94
C ALA A 517 24.58 17.41 20.89
N ILE A 518 24.45 16.72 22.04
CA ILE A 518 23.74 15.43 22.13
C ILE A 518 22.27 15.64 21.74
N PHE A 519 21.55 16.58 22.37
CA PHE A 519 20.14 16.83 22.06
C PHE A 519 19.92 17.28 20.63
N GLN A 520 20.77 18.16 20.08
CA GLN A 520 20.74 18.53 18.66
C GLN A 520 20.88 17.31 17.73
N THR A 521 21.70 16.32 18.12
CA THR A 521 21.83 15.07 17.37
C THR A 521 20.56 14.23 17.45
N VAL A 522 19.88 14.20 18.61
CA VAL A 522 18.60 13.50 18.77
C VAL A 522 17.48 14.20 18.00
N ASP A 523 17.41 15.54 18.07
CA ASP A 523 16.39 16.35 17.42
C ASP A 523 16.50 16.29 15.89
N ALA A 524 17.70 16.03 15.35
CA ALA A 524 17.92 15.80 13.93
C ALA A 524 17.38 14.45 13.41
N LEU A 525 16.93 13.55 14.31
CA LEU A 525 16.36 12.25 14.01
C LEU A 525 14.83 12.28 14.14
N ASP A 526 14.15 12.81 13.13
CA ASP A 526 12.71 12.65 13.04
C ASP A 526 12.29 11.19 12.71
N GLU A 527 11.00 10.88 12.86
CA GLU A 527 10.46 9.53 12.64
C GLU A 527 10.68 9.03 11.21
N ASP A 528 10.58 9.91 10.20
CA ASP A 528 10.71 9.55 8.79
C ASP A 528 12.18 9.28 8.41
N ARG A 529 13.12 10.07 8.95
CA ARG A 529 14.57 9.87 8.82
C ARG A 529 14.99 8.57 9.48
N MET A 530 14.56 8.31 10.71
CA MET A 530 14.82 7.02 11.37
C MET A 530 14.21 5.87 10.57
N GLY A 531 12.98 6.03 10.07
CA GLY A 531 12.30 5.05 9.24
C GLY A 531 13.06 4.73 7.96
N TYR A 532 13.63 5.75 7.31
CA TYR A 532 14.44 5.60 6.10
C TYR A 532 15.76 4.85 6.36
N ILE A 533 16.50 5.21 7.42
CA ILE A 533 17.75 4.52 7.78
C ILE A 533 17.45 3.05 8.12
N TRP A 534 16.40 2.79 8.90
CA TRP A 534 15.99 1.43 9.23
C TRP A 534 15.58 0.60 7.99
N LEU A 535 14.81 1.20 7.08
CA LEU A 535 14.47 0.58 5.81
C LEU A 535 15.72 0.23 5.01
N GLY A 536 16.66 1.18 4.89
CA GLY A 536 17.93 0.98 4.19
C GLY A 536 18.74 -0.18 4.77
N ALA A 537 18.85 -0.26 6.09
CA ALA A 537 19.58 -1.32 6.79
C ALA A 537 18.91 -2.69 6.59
N TYR A 538 17.57 -2.74 6.68
CA TYR A 538 16.80 -3.95 6.43
C TYR A 538 16.95 -4.45 4.99
N GLU A 539 16.77 -3.55 4.03
CA GLU A 539 16.91 -3.90 2.62
C GLU A 539 18.35 -4.32 2.28
N LYS A 540 19.36 -3.65 2.84
CA LYS A 540 20.77 -4.02 2.64
C LYS A 540 21.02 -5.47 3.06
N HIS A 541 20.56 -5.86 4.26
CA HIS A 541 20.72 -7.21 4.77
C HIS A 541 20.17 -8.27 3.81
N TYR A 542 18.94 -8.09 3.33
CA TYR A 542 18.31 -9.03 2.38
C TYR A 542 18.97 -9.03 1.00
N ARG A 543 19.30 -7.85 0.49
CA ARG A 543 19.90 -7.71 -0.84
C ARG A 543 21.26 -8.38 -0.88
N ASP A 544 22.09 -8.20 0.15
CA ASP A 544 23.41 -8.83 0.20
C ASP A 544 23.31 -10.36 0.25
N GLU A 545 22.31 -10.94 0.91
CA GLU A 545 22.07 -12.39 0.87
C GLU A 545 21.69 -12.89 -0.55
N ILE A 546 20.84 -12.16 -1.26
CA ILE A 546 20.44 -12.49 -2.64
C ILE A 546 21.62 -12.38 -3.60
N LEU A 547 22.37 -11.27 -3.53
CA LEU A 547 23.53 -11.02 -4.38
C LEU A 547 24.65 -12.04 -4.12
N THR A 548 24.86 -12.43 -2.86
CA THR A 548 25.79 -13.49 -2.49
C THR A 548 25.36 -14.84 -3.07
N ALA A 549 24.07 -15.16 -3.04
CA ALA A 549 23.56 -16.39 -3.65
C ALA A 549 23.74 -16.41 -5.17
N LEU A 550 23.50 -15.30 -5.87
CA LEU A 550 23.74 -15.19 -7.32
C LEU A 550 25.23 -15.33 -7.65
N ALA A 551 26.09 -14.63 -6.91
CA ALA A 551 27.54 -14.71 -7.10
C ALA A 551 28.08 -16.14 -6.88
N GLN A 552 27.62 -16.85 -5.84
CA GLN A 552 28.01 -18.24 -5.56
C GLN A 552 27.31 -19.26 -6.48
N ASN A 553 26.21 -18.90 -7.15
CA ASN A 553 25.52 -19.76 -8.12
C ASN A 553 26.13 -19.72 -9.52
N ARG A 554 27.13 -18.87 -9.74
CA ARG A 554 27.76 -18.69 -11.05
C ARG A 554 28.30 -20.01 -11.60
N GLY A 555 27.97 -20.29 -12.87
CA GLY A 555 28.43 -21.48 -13.60
C GLY A 555 27.73 -22.79 -13.20
N ARG A 556 26.78 -22.76 -12.24
CA ARG A 556 26.05 -23.96 -11.78
C ARG A 556 24.71 -24.16 -12.49
N GLY A 557 24.12 -23.10 -13.03
CA GLY A 557 22.85 -23.18 -13.74
C GLY A 557 23.00 -23.81 -15.13
N ALA A 558 22.11 -24.75 -15.46
CA ALA A 558 22.07 -25.36 -16.79
C ALA A 558 21.58 -24.39 -17.88
N TRP A 559 21.87 -24.74 -19.13
CA TRP A 559 21.56 -23.97 -20.35
C TRP A 559 22.12 -22.52 -20.36
N PRO A 560 23.38 -22.27 -19.91
CA PRO A 560 23.99 -20.95 -20.11
C PRO A 560 24.23 -20.65 -21.59
N VAL A 561 24.44 -21.72 -22.37
CA VAL A 561 24.48 -21.79 -23.84
C VAL A 561 23.66 -23.03 -24.23
N ARG A 562 23.00 -23.01 -25.39
CA ARG A 562 22.12 -24.11 -25.88
C ARG A 562 22.87 -25.05 -26.84
N ASP A 563 24.00 -25.58 -26.40
CA ASP A 563 24.81 -26.51 -27.20
C ASP A 563 24.12 -27.87 -27.36
N GLU A 564 23.35 -28.28 -26.34
CA GLU A 564 22.48 -29.46 -26.37
C GLU A 564 21.01 -29.03 -26.47
N ARG A 565 20.16 -29.90 -27.05
CA ARG A 565 18.73 -29.62 -27.18
C ARG A 565 17.99 -30.03 -25.90
N PRO A 566 17.26 -29.12 -25.22
CA PRO A 566 16.47 -29.48 -24.05
C PRO A 566 15.36 -30.47 -24.39
N ALA A 567 14.98 -31.30 -23.41
CA ALA A 567 13.89 -32.27 -23.61
C ALA A 567 12.52 -31.60 -23.76
N ALA A 568 12.31 -30.48 -23.06
CA ALA A 568 11.21 -29.55 -23.26
C ALA A 568 11.61 -28.15 -22.78
N GLN A 569 10.96 -27.13 -23.32
CA GLN A 569 11.05 -25.74 -22.87
C GLN A 569 9.72 -25.32 -22.26
N VAL A 570 9.72 -24.75 -21.05
CA VAL A 570 8.51 -24.28 -20.37
C VAL A 570 8.63 -22.80 -20.05
N ILE A 571 7.85 -22.00 -20.75
CA ILE A 571 7.79 -20.55 -20.63
C ILE A 571 6.66 -20.20 -19.67
N PHE A 572 6.96 -19.89 -18.41
CA PHE A 572 5.95 -19.37 -17.47
C PHE A 572 5.88 -17.85 -17.52
N CYS A 573 4.81 -17.30 -16.95
CA CYS A 573 4.76 -15.91 -16.54
C CYS A 573 5.99 -15.53 -15.69
N MET A 574 6.41 -14.26 -15.75
CA MET A 574 7.46 -13.70 -14.89
C MET A 574 7.09 -13.63 -13.41
N ASP A 575 5.81 -13.88 -13.08
CA ASP A 575 5.21 -13.81 -11.75
C ASP A 575 6.00 -14.62 -10.70
N ASP A 576 6.26 -14.03 -9.53
CA ASP A 576 7.02 -14.65 -8.43
C ASP A 576 6.31 -15.87 -7.84
N ARG A 577 5.00 -15.98 -8.06
CA ARG A 577 4.23 -17.17 -7.68
C ARG A 577 4.62 -18.40 -8.50
N GLU A 578 5.12 -18.23 -9.72
CA GLU A 578 5.57 -19.33 -10.59
C GLU A 578 6.96 -19.85 -10.19
N GLU A 579 7.72 -19.13 -9.35
CA GLU A 579 9.09 -19.50 -8.96
C GLU A 579 9.16 -20.90 -8.34
N GLY A 580 8.22 -21.22 -7.44
CA GLY A 580 8.16 -22.52 -6.77
C GLY A 580 7.91 -23.66 -7.75
N THR A 581 6.83 -23.59 -8.54
CA THR A 581 6.50 -24.62 -9.56
C THR A 581 7.64 -24.81 -10.55
N ARG A 582 8.23 -23.70 -11.05
CA ARG A 582 9.37 -23.73 -11.96
C ARG A 582 10.57 -24.48 -11.38
N ARG A 583 10.95 -24.14 -10.15
CA ARG A 583 12.09 -24.75 -9.46
C ARG A 583 11.87 -26.23 -9.15
N HIS A 584 10.68 -26.59 -8.68
CA HIS A 584 10.32 -28.00 -8.47
C HIS A 584 10.36 -28.79 -9.78
N LEU A 585 9.91 -28.20 -10.90
CA LEU A 585 10.02 -28.82 -12.22
C LEU A 585 11.48 -29.04 -12.63
N GLU A 586 12.36 -28.07 -12.41
CA GLU A 586 13.81 -28.17 -12.68
C GLU A 586 14.50 -29.25 -11.81
N GLU A 587 14.04 -29.46 -10.57
CA GLU A 587 14.53 -30.53 -9.69
C GLU A 587 14.02 -31.93 -10.10
N ILE A 588 12.77 -32.03 -10.58
CA ILE A 588 12.15 -33.31 -11.01
C ILE A 588 12.63 -33.72 -12.41
N TYR A 589 12.79 -32.76 -13.31
CA TYR A 589 13.12 -32.98 -14.71
C TYR A 589 14.28 -32.07 -15.16
N PRO A 590 15.54 -32.39 -14.79
CA PRO A 590 16.70 -31.52 -15.04
C PRO A 590 16.97 -31.20 -16.51
N GLU A 591 16.55 -32.06 -17.44
CA GLU A 591 16.69 -31.89 -18.89
C GLU A 591 15.75 -30.81 -19.47
N VAL A 592 14.85 -30.23 -18.67
CA VAL A 592 13.98 -29.12 -19.08
C VAL A 592 14.69 -27.78 -18.94
N GLU A 593 14.44 -26.89 -19.90
CA GLU A 593 14.74 -25.47 -19.78
C GLU A 593 13.46 -24.73 -19.39
N THR A 594 13.55 -23.83 -18.41
CA THR A 594 12.42 -22.98 -18.06
C THR A 594 12.75 -21.52 -18.38
N LEU A 595 11.78 -20.79 -18.92
CA LEU A 595 11.95 -19.37 -19.29
C LEU A 595 10.82 -18.52 -18.70
N GLY A 596 11.07 -17.24 -18.45
CA GLY A 596 10.12 -16.31 -17.84
C GLY A 596 9.83 -15.14 -18.76
N THR A 597 8.56 -14.81 -18.97
CA THR A 597 8.17 -13.61 -19.73
C THR A 597 6.83 -13.08 -19.23
N ALA A 598 6.50 -11.82 -19.53
CA ALA A 598 5.21 -11.25 -19.14
C ALA A 598 4.08 -11.98 -19.89
N ALA A 599 3.04 -12.40 -19.16
CA ALA A 599 2.02 -13.31 -19.71
C ALA A 599 1.02 -12.67 -20.70
N HIS A 600 1.23 -11.41 -21.10
CA HIS A 600 0.60 -10.89 -22.30
C HIS A 600 1.25 -11.45 -23.57
N PHE A 601 2.42 -12.10 -23.48
CA PHE A 601 3.16 -12.80 -24.55
C PHE A 601 3.25 -12.00 -25.86
N ASN A 602 3.30 -10.67 -25.75
CA ASN A 602 3.26 -9.72 -26.87
C ASN A 602 2.04 -9.85 -27.82
N VAL A 603 0.90 -10.39 -27.34
CA VAL A 603 -0.34 -10.57 -28.11
C VAL A 603 -1.54 -9.80 -27.51
N PRO A 604 -1.52 -8.45 -27.44
CA PRO A 604 -2.66 -7.67 -26.97
C PRO A 604 -3.86 -7.86 -27.91
N HIS A 605 -4.99 -8.32 -27.36
CA HIS A 605 -6.22 -8.57 -28.11
C HIS A 605 -7.48 -8.44 -27.24
N ASN A 606 -8.63 -8.28 -27.87
CA ASN A 606 -9.94 -8.40 -27.24
C ASN A 606 -10.37 -9.86 -27.30
N TRP A 607 -10.39 -10.55 -26.15
CA TRP A 607 -10.80 -11.95 -26.06
C TRP A 607 -12.31 -12.06 -25.88
N ARG A 608 -12.91 -13.01 -26.58
CA ARG A 608 -14.31 -13.42 -26.37
C ARG A 608 -14.38 -14.94 -26.26
N GLY A 609 -14.56 -15.43 -25.04
CA GLY A 609 -14.78 -16.84 -24.75
C GLY A 609 -16.12 -17.34 -25.28
N LEU A 610 -16.30 -18.67 -25.27
CA LEU A 610 -17.49 -19.33 -25.82
C LEU A 610 -18.82 -18.80 -25.22
N ASP A 611 -18.81 -18.51 -23.92
CA ASP A 611 -19.98 -18.06 -23.14
C ASP A 611 -20.01 -16.55 -22.86
N ASP A 612 -19.01 -15.81 -23.35
CA ASP A 612 -18.86 -14.38 -23.07
C ASP A 612 -19.88 -13.53 -23.85
N ARG A 613 -20.46 -12.53 -23.17
CA ARG A 613 -21.43 -11.61 -23.76
C ARG A 613 -20.77 -10.52 -24.60
N CYS A 614 -19.64 -10.01 -24.12
CA CYS A 614 -18.84 -8.96 -24.73
C CYS A 614 -17.37 -9.41 -24.73
N ALA A 615 -16.58 -8.83 -25.63
CA ALA A 615 -15.14 -9.04 -25.61
C ALA A 615 -14.50 -8.29 -24.44
N ALA A 616 -13.42 -8.84 -23.90
CA ALA A 616 -12.64 -8.25 -22.82
C ALA A 616 -11.20 -8.01 -23.30
N ALA A 617 -10.66 -6.82 -23.02
CA ALA A 617 -9.29 -6.48 -23.39
C ALA A 617 -8.27 -7.29 -22.59
N GLN A 618 -7.46 -8.09 -23.28
CA GLN A 618 -6.31 -8.82 -22.76
C GLN A 618 -5.03 -8.08 -23.17
N ALA A 619 -4.71 -7.01 -22.45
CA ALA A 619 -3.57 -6.14 -22.74
C ALA A 619 -2.95 -5.54 -21.47
N PRO A 620 -1.71 -5.03 -21.55
CA PRO A 620 -1.11 -4.28 -20.46
C PRO A 620 -1.74 -2.88 -20.32
N VAL A 621 -1.92 -2.42 -19.08
CA VAL A 621 -2.44 -1.07 -18.76
C VAL A 621 -1.31 -0.07 -18.45
N ILE A 622 -0.14 -0.57 -18.07
CA ILE A 622 1.00 0.20 -17.53
C ILE A 622 2.23 -0.05 -18.42
N PRO A 623 3.08 0.97 -18.71
CA PRO A 623 3.00 2.37 -18.24
C PRO A 623 1.99 3.24 -19.02
N ALA A 624 1.61 2.84 -20.23
CA ALA A 624 0.51 3.44 -20.98
C ALA A 624 -0.47 2.34 -21.42
N PRO A 625 -1.79 2.57 -21.38
CA PRO A 625 -2.77 1.56 -21.77
C PRO A 625 -2.61 1.15 -23.23
N VAL A 626 -2.35 -0.13 -23.48
CA VAL A 626 -2.39 -0.69 -24.83
C VAL A 626 -3.83 -1.03 -25.16
N ILE A 627 -4.45 -0.25 -26.05
CA ILE A 627 -5.83 -0.49 -26.49
C ILE A 627 -5.80 -1.54 -27.62
N PRO A 628 -6.39 -2.74 -27.42
CA PRO A 628 -6.36 -3.76 -28.45
C PRO A 628 -7.28 -3.43 -29.61
N VAL A 629 -6.77 -3.58 -30.83
CA VAL A 629 -7.51 -3.37 -32.09
C VAL A 629 -7.96 -4.68 -32.75
N HIS A 630 -7.54 -5.82 -32.21
CA HIS A 630 -7.86 -7.15 -32.73
C HIS A 630 -8.80 -7.90 -31.78
N GLU A 631 -9.81 -8.58 -32.30
CA GLU A 631 -10.68 -9.50 -31.55
C GLU A 631 -10.28 -10.94 -31.83
N VAL A 632 -10.26 -11.79 -30.79
CA VAL A 632 -10.06 -13.24 -30.90
C VAL A 632 -11.26 -13.91 -30.25
N ARG A 633 -11.86 -14.87 -30.97
CA ARG A 633 -13.08 -15.55 -30.53
C ARG A 633 -12.83 -17.02 -30.30
N GLU A 634 -13.26 -17.52 -29.16
CA GLU A 634 -13.38 -18.95 -28.93
C GLU A 634 -14.69 -19.48 -29.53
N MET A 635 -14.58 -20.54 -30.30
CA MET A 635 -15.69 -21.17 -31.02
C MET A 635 -15.68 -22.68 -30.79
N PRO A 636 -16.82 -23.38 -30.89
CA PRO A 636 -16.81 -24.84 -30.91
C PRO A 636 -15.97 -25.35 -32.11
N ALA A 637 -15.21 -26.41 -31.90
CA ALA A 637 -14.53 -27.13 -32.97
C ALA A 637 -15.55 -27.61 -34.01
N GLU A 638 -15.14 -27.75 -35.28
CA GLU A 638 -16.03 -28.16 -36.37
C GLU A 638 -16.76 -29.48 -36.08
N GLU A 639 -16.03 -30.42 -35.48
CA GLU A 639 -16.53 -31.74 -35.08
C GLU A 639 -17.56 -31.69 -33.93
N ASP A 640 -17.60 -30.60 -33.15
CA ASP A 640 -18.42 -30.45 -31.95
C ASP A 640 -19.42 -29.26 -32.02
N LEU A 641 -19.70 -28.77 -33.24
CA LEU A 641 -20.61 -27.64 -33.48
C LEU A 641 -22.04 -27.88 -32.96
N GLU A 642 -22.56 -29.09 -33.09
CA GLU A 642 -23.89 -29.45 -32.60
C GLU A 642 -23.98 -29.38 -31.08
N ASN A 643 -22.98 -29.95 -30.39
CA ASN A 643 -22.87 -29.87 -28.94
C ASN A 643 -22.68 -28.43 -28.49
N GLY A 644 -21.89 -27.62 -29.21
CA GLY A 644 -21.69 -26.20 -28.95
C GLY A 644 -23.00 -25.38 -29.02
N ARG A 645 -23.82 -25.59 -30.04
CA ARG A 645 -25.17 -24.96 -30.11
C ARG A 645 -26.05 -25.38 -28.95
N ALA A 646 -26.06 -26.66 -28.64
CA ALA A 646 -26.84 -27.20 -27.54
C ALA A 646 -26.32 -26.69 -26.17
N HIS A 647 -25.01 -26.51 -26.02
CA HIS A 647 -24.36 -25.93 -24.84
C HIS A 647 -24.84 -24.49 -24.64
N GLN A 648 -24.77 -23.64 -25.66
CA GLN A 648 -25.25 -22.25 -25.56
C GLN A 648 -26.74 -22.17 -25.18
N GLN A 649 -27.59 -23.08 -25.67
CA GLN A 649 -29.00 -23.15 -25.26
C GLN A 649 -29.14 -23.50 -23.78
N ARG A 650 -28.43 -24.54 -23.32
CA ARG A 650 -28.41 -24.97 -21.90
C ARG A 650 -27.90 -23.86 -20.99
N HIS A 651 -26.77 -23.25 -21.35
CA HIS A 651 -26.15 -22.14 -20.61
C HIS A 651 -27.08 -20.92 -20.52
N ARG A 652 -27.71 -20.52 -21.63
CA ARG A 652 -28.72 -19.43 -21.63
C ARG A 652 -29.92 -19.75 -20.76
N LEU A 653 -30.42 -20.97 -20.78
CA LEU A 653 -31.55 -21.40 -19.95
C LEU A 653 -31.20 -21.35 -18.46
N LEU A 654 -30.03 -21.89 -18.09
CA LEU A 654 -29.51 -21.85 -16.71
C LEU A 654 -29.33 -20.40 -16.23
N ASN A 655 -28.68 -19.55 -17.03
CA ASN A 655 -28.49 -18.14 -16.71
C ASN A 655 -29.81 -17.36 -16.61
N LYS A 656 -30.80 -17.68 -17.46
CA LYS A 656 -32.14 -17.09 -17.37
C LYS A 656 -32.84 -17.50 -16.08
N GLY A 657 -32.76 -18.78 -15.71
CA GLY A 657 -33.30 -19.30 -14.44
C GLY A 657 -32.64 -18.65 -13.23
N HIS A 658 -31.31 -18.58 -13.22
CA HIS A 658 -30.54 -17.94 -12.15
C HIS A 658 -30.86 -16.44 -12.02
N ARG A 659 -30.95 -15.72 -13.15
CA ARG A 659 -31.35 -14.32 -13.17
C ARG A 659 -32.78 -14.12 -12.68
N LEU A 660 -33.70 -14.99 -13.07
CA LEU A 660 -35.09 -14.92 -12.66
C LEU A 660 -35.23 -15.13 -11.15
N LEU A 661 -34.52 -16.13 -10.59
CA LEU A 661 -34.41 -16.34 -9.16
C LEU A 661 -33.84 -15.11 -8.45
N LEU A 662 -32.67 -14.60 -8.87
CA LEU A 662 -31.99 -13.46 -8.24
C LEU A 662 -32.78 -12.15 -8.34
N GLN A 663 -33.38 -11.84 -9.49
CA GLN A 663 -34.11 -10.59 -9.67
C GLN A 663 -35.49 -10.63 -9.02
N ASN A 664 -36.23 -11.74 -9.13
CA ASN A 664 -37.59 -11.81 -8.57
C ASN A 664 -37.61 -12.01 -7.06
N THR A 665 -36.53 -12.51 -6.44
CA THR A 665 -36.34 -12.48 -4.98
C THR A 665 -36.03 -11.08 -4.44
N ARG A 666 -35.77 -10.08 -5.31
CA ARG A 666 -35.42 -8.70 -4.92
C ARG A 666 -36.44 -7.64 -5.35
N ARG A 667 -37.44 -8.00 -6.16
CA ARG A 667 -38.39 -7.06 -6.77
C ARG A 667 -39.81 -7.27 -6.24
N GLY A 668 -40.35 -6.27 -5.55
CA GLY A 668 -41.73 -6.27 -5.02
C GLY A 668 -41.83 -6.76 -3.58
N LEU A 669 -43.07 -6.93 -3.08
CA LEU A 669 -43.33 -7.35 -1.69
C LEU A 669 -43.75 -8.83 -1.58
N LEU A 670 -44.60 -9.31 -2.49
CA LEU A 670 -45.24 -10.64 -2.37
C LEU A 670 -44.45 -11.75 -3.08
N ILE A 671 -44.03 -11.51 -4.33
CA ILE A 671 -43.30 -12.49 -5.14
C ILE A 671 -41.97 -12.90 -4.48
N PRO A 672 -41.17 -11.96 -3.91
CA PRO A 672 -39.95 -12.33 -3.19
C PRO A 672 -40.18 -13.28 -2.01
N GLY A 673 -41.23 -13.06 -1.22
CA GLY A 673 -41.53 -13.90 -0.05
C GLY A 673 -41.83 -15.35 -0.45
N ALA A 674 -42.70 -15.53 -1.44
CA ALA A 674 -43.04 -16.85 -1.95
C ALA A 674 -41.84 -17.57 -2.60
N MET A 675 -41.06 -16.86 -3.43
CA MET A 675 -39.88 -17.43 -4.08
C MET A 675 -38.77 -17.76 -3.08
N SER A 676 -38.55 -16.92 -2.07
CA SER A 676 -37.56 -17.18 -1.02
C SER A 676 -37.94 -18.38 -0.18
N ALA A 677 -39.22 -18.53 0.20
CA ALA A 677 -39.71 -19.70 0.92
C ALA A 677 -39.51 -21.00 0.12
N PHE A 678 -39.78 -20.98 -1.19
CA PHE A 678 -39.56 -22.13 -2.07
C PHE A 678 -38.06 -22.47 -2.23
N ALA A 679 -37.20 -21.46 -2.37
CA ALA A 679 -35.76 -21.66 -2.56
C ALA A 679 -35.02 -22.01 -1.25
N ALA A 680 -35.57 -21.64 -0.08
CA ALA A 680 -34.89 -21.74 1.21
C ALA A 680 -34.33 -23.14 1.55
N PRO A 681 -35.06 -24.27 1.37
CA PRO A 681 -34.51 -25.59 1.67
C PRO A 681 -33.32 -25.97 0.79
N ILE A 682 -33.37 -25.60 -0.50
CA ILE A 682 -32.28 -25.84 -1.46
C ILE A 682 -31.07 -24.99 -1.06
N THR A 683 -31.28 -23.70 -0.81
CA THR A 683 -30.23 -22.77 -0.37
C THR A 683 -29.60 -23.23 0.94
N LEU A 684 -30.39 -23.70 1.91
CA LEU A 684 -29.89 -24.24 3.17
C LEU A 684 -29.01 -25.47 2.93
N GLY A 685 -29.44 -26.43 2.09
CA GLY A 685 -28.65 -27.59 1.73
C GLY A 685 -27.32 -27.22 1.04
N VAL A 686 -27.36 -26.22 0.14
CA VAL A 686 -26.15 -25.68 -0.51
C VAL A 686 -25.22 -25.02 0.51
N LEU A 687 -25.75 -24.23 1.44
CA LEU A 687 -24.96 -23.59 2.49
C LEU A 687 -24.31 -24.62 3.42
N ILE A 688 -25.07 -25.62 3.88
CA ILE A 688 -24.53 -26.73 4.70
C ILE A 688 -23.41 -27.45 3.94
N GLY A 689 -23.63 -27.79 2.67
CA GLY A 689 -22.62 -28.46 1.85
C GLY A 689 -21.34 -27.61 1.69
N LYS A 690 -21.49 -26.31 1.43
CA LYS A 690 -20.36 -25.37 1.31
C LYS A 690 -19.60 -25.19 2.63
N ILE A 691 -20.28 -25.19 3.78
CA ILE A 691 -19.65 -24.99 5.09
C ILE A 691 -18.97 -26.25 5.60
N VAL A 692 -19.67 -27.39 5.57
CA VAL A 692 -19.18 -28.64 6.20
C VAL A 692 -18.12 -29.31 5.32
N ALA A 693 -18.28 -29.22 4.00
CA ALA A 693 -17.44 -29.98 3.07
C ALA A 693 -17.23 -29.21 1.75
N PRO A 694 -16.57 -28.03 1.78
CA PRO A 694 -16.46 -27.11 0.64
C PRO A 694 -15.88 -27.78 -0.61
N ARG A 695 -14.83 -28.58 -0.42
CA ARG A 695 -14.19 -29.30 -1.53
C ARG A 695 -15.05 -30.40 -2.16
N PRO A 696 -15.49 -31.45 -1.44
CA PRO A 696 -16.27 -32.51 -2.07
C PRO A 696 -17.59 -31.97 -2.61
N PHE A 697 -18.21 -30.98 -1.95
CA PHE A 697 -19.39 -30.32 -2.45
C PHE A 697 -19.11 -29.48 -3.71
N GLY A 698 -18.02 -28.72 -3.74
CA GLY A 698 -17.57 -27.99 -4.92
C GLY A 698 -17.30 -28.91 -6.12
N ARG A 699 -16.66 -30.08 -5.88
CA ARG A 699 -16.46 -31.12 -6.91
C ARG A 699 -17.79 -31.70 -7.41
N LEU A 700 -18.74 -31.93 -6.51
CA LEU A 700 -20.09 -32.38 -6.88
C LEU A 700 -20.81 -31.35 -7.75
N LEU A 701 -20.77 -30.07 -7.37
CA LEU A 701 -21.36 -28.99 -8.17
C LEU A 701 -20.70 -28.87 -9.55
N ALA A 702 -19.37 -28.90 -9.62
CA ALA A 702 -18.64 -28.87 -10.88
C ALA A 702 -18.97 -30.09 -11.76
N TYR A 703 -19.10 -31.28 -11.17
CA TYR A 703 -19.53 -32.49 -11.87
C TYR A 703 -20.97 -32.35 -12.41
N LEU A 704 -21.91 -31.85 -11.61
CA LEU A 704 -23.29 -31.62 -12.03
C LEU A 704 -23.37 -30.59 -13.14
N GLN A 705 -22.62 -29.49 -13.02
CA GLN A 705 -22.54 -28.46 -14.06
C GLN A 705 -21.99 -29.05 -15.36
N ARG A 706 -20.86 -29.77 -15.31
CA ARG A 706 -20.28 -30.44 -16.49
C ARG A 706 -21.22 -31.48 -17.10
N ARG A 707 -22.05 -32.16 -16.30
CA ARG A 707 -23.07 -33.10 -16.80
C ARG A 707 -24.23 -32.40 -17.50
N ILE A 708 -24.66 -31.24 -16.99
CA ILE A 708 -25.76 -30.46 -17.56
C ILE A 708 -25.27 -29.71 -18.80
N GLU A 709 -24.25 -28.87 -18.66
CA GLU A 709 -23.77 -28.01 -19.75
C GLU A 709 -23.03 -28.79 -20.82
N LYS A 710 -22.41 -29.94 -20.48
CA LYS A 710 -21.48 -30.75 -21.31
C LYS A 710 -20.29 -29.93 -21.82
N PRO A 711 -19.04 -30.39 -21.60
CA PRO A 711 -17.89 -29.71 -22.17
C PRO A 711 -17.97 -29.74 -23.70
N VAL A 712 -17.45 -28.69 -24.31
CA VAL A 712 -17.37 -28.52 -25.76
C VAL A 712 -15.90 -28.40 -26.11
N THR A 713 -15.44 -29.16 -27.10
CA THR A 713 -14.09 -28.94 -27.64
C THR A 713 -14.09 -27.61 -28.39
N THR A 714 -13.23 -26.67 -28.00
CA THR A 714 -13.18 -25.33 -28.60
C THR A 714 -11.96 -25.16 -29.51
N ARG A 715 -12.04 -24.20 -30.43
CA ARG A 715 -10.96 -23.66 -31.25
C ARG A 715 -11.01 -22.14 -31.21
N ILE A 716 -9.89 -21.50 -31.54
CA ILE A 716 -9.80 -20.04 -31.59
C ILE A 716 -9.86 -19.55 -33.04
N ALA A 717 -10.68 -18.52 -33.29
CA ALA A 717 -10.72 -17.77 -34.53
C ALA A 717 -9.85 -16.52 -34.36
N PHE A 718 -8.65 -16.56 -34.98
CA PHE A 718 -7.61 -15.54 -34.79
C PHE A 718 -6.86 -15.15 -36.08
N SER A 719 -7.24 -15.69 -37.23
CA SER A 719 -6.60 -15.36 -38.52
C SER A 719 -7.52 -14.48 -39.37
N ALA A 720 -6.94 -13.42 -39.94
CA ALA A 720 -7.58 -12.53 -40.89
C ALA A 720 -6.90 -12.67 -42.28
N PRO A 721 -7.65 -12.51 -43.40
CA PRO A 721 -7.03 -12.45 -44.73
C PRO A 721 -5.99 -11.34 -44.81
N ASN A 722 -4.87 -11.56 -45.51
CA ASN A 722 -3.78 -10.58 -45.62
C ASN A 722 -4.18 -9.28 -46.32
N GLU A 723 -5.24 -9.29 -47.13
CA GLU A 723 -5.81 -8.10 -47.81
C GLU A 723 -6.80 -7.32 -46.91
N SER A 724 -6.98 -7.71 -45.66
CA SER A 724 -7.90 -7.04 -44.74
C SER A 724 -7.46 -5.60 -44.45
N PRO A 725 -8.40 -4.66 -44.28
CA PRO A 725 -8.07 -3.28 -43.89
C PRO A 725 -7.35 -3.26 -42.54
N GLU A 726 -6.53 -2.22 -42.34
CA GLU A 726 -5.81 -2.00 -41.08
C GLU A 726 -6.80 -1.88 -39.91
N ALA A 727 -6.49 -2.57 -38.81
CA ALA A 727 -7.34 -2.59 -37.63
C ALA A 727 -7.13 -1.31 -36.80
N THR A 728 -8.22 -0.63 -36.43
CA THR A 728 -8.17 0.59 -35.60
C THR A 728 -9.02 0.43 -34.35
N VAL A 729 -8.85 1.32 -33.37
CA VAL A 729 -9.65 1.30 -32.12
C VAL A 729 -11.14 1.49 -32.41
N GLU A 730 -11.48 2.34 -33.38
CA GLU A 730 -12.86 2.60 -33.79
C GLU A 730 -13.46 1.46 -34.63
N SER A 731 -12.61 0.67 -35.29
CA SER A 731 -13.01 -0.47 -36.12
C SER A 731 -12.14 -1.70 -35.83
N PRO A 732 -12.38 -2.40 -34.71
CA PRO A 732 -11.61 -3.59 -34.35
C PRO A 732 -11.82 -4.72 -35.37
N ARG A 733 -10.74 -5.44 -35.71
CA ARG A 733 -10.76 -6.53 -36.68
C ARG A 733 -10.74 -7.90 -36.00
N LEU A 734 -11.49 -8.87 -36.53
CA LEU A 734 -11.39 -10.26 -36.08
C LEU A 734 -10.10 -10.89 -36.61
N GLY A 735 -9.21 -11.30 -35.70
CA GLY A 735 -7.96 -11.97 -36.02
C GLY A 735 -6.86 -11.07 -36.60
N PHE A 736 -5.71 -11.68 -36.84
CA PHE A 736 -4.45 -11.08 -37.26
C PHE A 736 -4.05 -11.58 -38.64
N THR A 737 -3.39 -10.75 -39.43
CA THR A 737 -2.75 -11.16 -40.70
C THR A 737 -1.52 -12.03 -40.45
N ASP A 738 -1.02 -12.73 -41.47
CA ASP A 738 0.14 -13.61 -41.31
C ASP A 738 1.39 -12.84 -40.86
N SER A 739 1.60 -11.62 -41.39
CA SER A 739 2.70 -10.74 -40.98
C SER A 739 2.57 -10.31 -39.52
N GLU A 740 1.37 -9.88 -39.08
CA GLU A 740 1.14 -9.45 -37.70
C GLU A 740 1.35 -10.61 -36.71
N GLN A 741 0.92 -11.83 -37.07
CA GLN A 741 1.15 -13.02 -36.25
C GLN A 741 2.65 -13.30 -36.12
N ALA A 742 3.40 -13.25 -37.23
CA ALA A 742 4.85 -13.41 -37.22
C ALA A 742 5.55 -12.33 -36.39
N ASP A 743 5.12 -11.07 -36.50
CA ASP A 743 5.66 -9.95 -35.71
C ASP A 743 5.47 -10.19 -34.20
N ARG A 744 4.31 -10.70 -33.78
CA ARG A 744 4.04 -10.98 -32.35
C ARG A 744 4.88 -12.13 -31.82
N VAL A 745 4.92 -13.25 -32.54
CA VAL A 745 5.71 -14.43 -32.16
C VAL A 745 7.19 -14.09 -32.13
N GLN A 746 7.71 -13.41 -33.15
CA GLN A 746 9.11 -12.96 -33.20
C GLN A 746 9.46 -12.08 -32.00
N ALA A 747 8.67 -11.05 -31.72
CA ALA A 747 8.99 -10.14 -30.63
C ALA A 747 8.88 -10.82 -29.25
N MET A 748 8.01 -11.82 -29.08
CA MET A 748 7.99 -12.65 -27.87
C MET A 748 9.29 -13.47 -27.74
N LEU A 749 9.69 -14.19 -28.81
CA LEU A 749 10.88 -15.03 -28.84
C LEU A 749 12.18 -14.24 -28.66
N LYS A 750 12.30 -13.12 -29.38
CA LYS A 750 13.43 -12.17 -29.25
C LYS A 750 13.48 -11.56 -27.85
N GLY A 751 12.33 -11.23 -27.26
CA GLY A 751 12.24 -10.73 -25.89
C GLY A 751 12.92 -11.64 -24.89
N MET A 752 12.63 -12.95 -24.93
CA MET A 752 13.16 -13.91 -23.96
C MET A 752 14.55 -14.46 -24.27
N GLY A 753 15.16 -14.06 -25.39
CA GLY A 753 16.43 -14.64 -25.88
C GLY A 753 16.32 -16.09 -26.37
N LEU A 754 15.16 -16.48 -26.90
CA LEU A 754 14.91 -17.81 -27.48
C LEU A 754 14.80 -17.71 -29.01
N LEU A 755 15.95 -17.52 -29.66
CA LEU A 755 16.05 -17.45 -31.13
C LEU A 755 16.55 -18.78 -31.75
N ASP A 756 17.15 -19.64 -30.94
CA ASP A 756 17.73 -20.93 -31.30
C ASP A 756 17.51 -21.99 -30.19
N GLY A 757 17.96 -23.22 -30.44
CA GLY A 757 17.94 -24.28 -29.43
C GLY A 757 16.53 -24.75 -29.03
N PHE A 758 15.54 -24.63 -29.93
CA PHE A 758 14.16 -25.01 -29.65
C PHE A 758 14.03 -26.50 -29.29
N ALA A 759 13.38 -26.79 -28.16
CA ALA A 759 13.06 -28.15 -27.75
C ALA A 759 11.96 -28.78 -28.63
N PRO A 760 11.80 -30.12 -28.64
CA PRO A 760 10.69 -30.77 -29.36
C PRO A 760 9.31 -30.32 -28.85
N LEU A 761 9.22 -29.98 -27.56
CA LEU A 761 8.01 -29.41 -26.95
C LEU A 761 8.31 -28.07 -26.30
N VAL A 762 7.52 -27.06 -26.64
CA VAL A 762 7.57 -25.73 -26.02
C VAL A 762 6.20 -25.43 -25.40
N ALA A 763 6.13 -25.44 -24.07
CA ALA A 763 4.91 -25.09 -23.34
C ALA A 763 4.93 -23.61 -22.97
N ILE A 764 3.87 -22.88 -23.33
CA ILE A 764 3.64 -21.49 -22.95
C ILE A 764 2.57 -21.50 -21.87
N VAL A 765 2.94 -21.15 -20.65
CA VAL A 765 2.11 -21.26 -19.45
C VAL A 765 1.77 -19.85 -18.97
N GLY A 766 0.57 -19.39 -19.33
CA GLY A 766 -0.05 -18.26 -18.67
C GLY A 766 -0.52 -18.66 -17.27
N HIS A 767 -0.93 -17.70 -16.46
CA HIS A 767 -1.45 -17.93 -15.13
C HIS A 767 -2.75 -17.13 -14.85
N GLY A 768 -3.42 -17.53 -13.79
CA GLY A 768 -4.56 -16.85 -13.18
C GLY A 768 -4.89 -17.46 -11.82
N SER A 769 -5.90 -16.94 -11.14
CA SER A 769 -6.28 -17.37 -9.80
C SER A 769 -7.78 -17.58 -9.70
N VAL A 770 -8.21 -18.81 -9.44
CA VAL A 770 -9.62 -19.14 -9.26
C VAL A 770 -9.93 -19.31 -7.78
N ASN A 771 -10.79 -18.42 -7.27
CA ASN A 771 -11.23 -18.45 -5.87
C ASN A 771 -12.68 -17.93 -5.73
N GLN A 772 -13.35 -18.33 -4.64
CA GLN A 772 -14.71 -17.86 -4.34
C GLN A 772 -14.71 -16.62 -3.43
N ASN A 773 -15.77 -15.80 -3.55
CA ASN A 773 -16.06 -14.67 -2.65
C ASN A 773 -14.90 -13.67 -2.48
N ASN A 774 -14.37 -13.18 -3.60
CA ASN A 774 -13.21 -12.31 -3.59
C ASN A 774 -13.45 -11.02 -4.38
N PRO A 775 -13.79 -9.92 -3.70
CA PRO A 775 -13.96 -8.62 -4.36
C PRO A 775 -12.73 -8.21 -5.18
N HIS A 776 -11.53 -8.53 -4.68
CA HIS A 776 -10.23 -8.21 -5.30
C HIS A 776 -9.75 -9.30 -6.28
N THR A 777 -10.65 -10.01 -6.97
CA THR A 777 -10.24 -11.13 -7.87
C THR A 777 -9.17 -10.73 -8.88
N SER A 778 -9.30 -9.55 -9.47
CA SER A 778 -8.34 -8.94 -10.40
C SER A 778 -6.93 -8.79 -9.80
N ALA A 779 -6.80 -8.48 -8.51
CA ALA A 779 -5.52 -8.36 -7.81
C ALA A 779 -4.76 -9.69 -7.68
N TYR A 780 -5.46 -10.83 -7.76
CA TYR A 780 -4.85 -12.17 -7.77
C TYR A 780 -4.54 -12.69 -9.17
N ASN A 781 -5.08 -12.08 -10.21
CA ASN A 781 -4.81 -12.48 -11.58
C ASN A 781 -3.53 -11.82 -12.10
N CYS A 782 -3.26 -11.95 -13.40
CA CYS A 782 -2.05 -11.41 -14.01
C CYS A 782 -2.07 -9.88 -14.06
N GLY A 783 -1.15 -9.23 -13.34
CA GLY A 783 -0.98 -7.78 -13.39
C GLY A 783 -0.60 -7.28 -14.79
N ALA A 784 0.19 -8.05 -15.55
CA ALA A 784 0.57 -7.74 -16.93
C ALA A 784 -0.58 -7.90 -17.95
N CYS A 785 -1.71 -8.49 -17.55
CA CYS A 785 -2.91 -8.68 -18.38
C CYS A 785 -4.13 -7.99 -17.77
N SER A 786 -3.96 -6.81 -17.14
CA SER A 786 -5.06 -6.03 -16.55
C SER A 786 -5.87 -6.79 -15.48
N GLY A 787 -5.22 -7.65 -14.68
CA GLY A 787 -5.93 -8.45 -13.67
C GLY A 787 -6.83 -9.53 -14.27
N ARG A 788 -6.52 -10.01 -15.48
CA ARG A 788 -7.24 -11.10 -16.16
C ARG A 788 -6.42 -12.39 -16.21
N PHE A 789 -7.09 -13.48 -16.57
CA PHE A 789 -6.45 -14.76 -16.89
C PHE A 789 -5.63 -14.62 -18.17
N SER A 790 -4.40 -15.14 -18.15
CA SER A 790 -3.49 -15.08 -19.30
C SER A 790 -3.39 -16.38 -20.11
N GLY A 791 -4.19 -17.39 -19.75
CA GLY A 791 -4.36 -18.63 -20.50
C GLY A 791 -4.77 -18.42 -21.97
N PRO A 792 -5.74 -17.53 -22.27
CA PRO A 792 -6.08 -17.18 -23.65
C PRO A 792 -4.90 -16.67 -24.48
N ASN A 793 -4.02 -15.86 -23.87
CA ASN A 793 -2.84 -15.31 -24.52
C ASN A 793 -1.84 -16.44 -24.86
N ALA A 794 -1.61 -17.34 -23.90
CA ALA A 794 -0.75 -18.51 -24.08
C ALA A 794 -1.26 -19.43 -25.19
N ARG A 795 -2.56 -19.71 -25.22
CA ARG A 795 -3.22 -20.50 -26.27
C ARG A 795 -3.08 -19.85 -27.65
N LEU A 796 -3.32 -18.54 -27.72
CA LEU A 796 -3.24 -17.77 -28.96
C LEU A 796 -1.83 -17.79 -29.56
N VAL A 797 -0.80 -17.46 -28.77
CA VAL A 797 0.56 -17.38 -29.29
C VAL A 797 1.12 -18.76 -29.66
N ALA A 798 0.75 -19.82 -28.91
CA ALA A 798 1.11 -21.20 -29.27
C ALA A 798 0.48 -21.61 -30.60
N ALA A 799 -0.79 -21.25 -30.83
CA ALA A 799 -1.46 -21.50 -32.10
C ALA A 799 -0.82 -20.74 -33.27
N MET A 800 -0.44 -19.47 -33.08
CA MET A 800 0.29 -18.68 -34.09
C MET A 800 1.65 -19.31 -34.42
N ALA A 801 2.42 -19.71 -33.41
CA ALA A 801 3.76 -20.31 -33.58
C ALA A 801 3.74 -21.68 -34.29
N ASN A 802 2.60 -22.39 -34.28
CA ASN A 802 2.44 -23.66 -34.98
C ASN A 802 1.99 -23.52 -36.44
N ARG A 803 1.62 -22.32 -36.91
CA ARG A 803 1.18 -22.12 -38.30
C ARG A 803 2.36 -22.17 -39.28
N GLY A 804 2.17 -22.87 -40.40
CA GLY A 804 3.19 -23.00 -41.45
C GLY A 804 3.56 -21.67 -42.09
N GLU A 805 2.59 -20.79 -42.33
CA GLU A 805 2.83 -19.46 -42.93
C GLU A 805 3.66 -18.57 -42.01
N VAL A 806 3.36 -18.60 -40.71
CA VAL A 806 4.10 -17.84 -39.69
C VAL A 806 5.54 -18.36 -39.57
N ARG A 807 5.74 -19.69 -39.53
CA ARG A 807 7.08 -20.30 -39.49
C ARG A 807 7.91 -19.96 -40.73
N ALA A 808 7.30 -19.90 -41.92
CA ALA A 808 8.00 -19.49 -43.15
C ALA A 808 8.52 -18.05 -43.04
N ILE A 809 7.68 -17.11 -42.60
CA ILE A 809 8.07 -15.71 -42.39
C ILE A 809 9.15 -15.58 -41.31
N LEU A 810 9.05 -16.34 -40.21
CA LEU A 810 10.08 -16.34 -39.16
C LEU A 810 11.42 -16.87 -39.68
N GLY A 811 11.40 -17.90 -40.53
CA GLY A 811 12.60 -18.43 -41.19
C GLY A 811 13.27 -17.39 -42.10
N GLU A 812 12.51 -16.63 -42.88
CA GLU A 812 13.03 -15.51 -43.68
C GLU A 812 13.69 -14.42 -42.82
N ARG A 813 13.26 -14.29 -41.56
CA ARG A 813 13.78 -13.33 -40.58
C ARG A 813 14.89 -13.93 -39.69
N GLY A 814 15.35 -15.14 -40.01
CA GLY A 814 16.47 -15.80 -39.32
C GLY A 814 16.11 -16.57 -38.05
N ILE A 815 14.82 -16.83 -37.80
CA ILE A 815 14.35 -17.65 -36.67
C ILE A 815 13.83 -18.98 -37.21
N GLU A 816 14.68 -20.00 -37.18
CA GLU A 816 14.32 -21.35 -37.63
C GLU A 816 13.73 -22.18 -36.49
N ILE A 817 12.41 -22.39 -36.54
CA ILE A 817 11.72 -23.32 -35.64
C ILE A 817 11.73 -24.72 -36.29
N PRO A 818 12.35 -25.74 -35.65
CA PRO A 818 12.39 -27.09 -36.19
C PRO A 818 10.99 -27.66 -36.49
N GLN A 819 10.88 -28.46 -37.56
CA GLN A 819 9.60 -29.08 -37.93
C GLN A 819 9.07 -30.06 -36.87
N ASP A 820 9.97 -30.64 -36.07
CA ASP A 820 9.65 -31.54 -34.96
C ASP A 820 9.40 -30.80 -33.63
N THR A 821 9.43 -29.46 -33.62
CA THR A 821 9.04 -28.63 -32.48
C THR A 821 7.54 -28.29 -32.54
N TRP A 822 6.85 -28.49 -31.42
CA TRP A 822 5.44 -28.14 -31.25
C TRP A 822 5.20 -27.26 -30.02
N PHE A 823 4.43 -26.19 -30.18
CA PHE A 823 4.05 -25.27 -29.11
C PHE A 823 2.72 -25.66 -28.47
N ILE A 824 2.60 -25.60 -27.14
CA ILE A 824 1.38 -25.91 -26.39
C ILE A 824 1.05 -24.73 -25.47
N GLY A 825 -0.18 -24.23 -25.53
CA GLY A 825 -0.67 -23.23 -24.58
C GLY A 825 -1.24 -23.87 -23.32
N ALA A 826 -1.01 -23.26 -22.16
CA ALA A 826 -1.54 -23.70 -20.88
C ALA A 826 -1.86 -22.53 -19.93
N LEU A 827 -2.67 -22.80 -18.91
CA LEU A 827 -3.04 -21.89 -17.84
C LEU A 827 -2.76 -22.54 -16.47
N HIS A 828 -1.86 -21.96 -15.70
CA HIS A 828 -1.65 -22.33 -14.29
C HIS A 828 -2.61 -21.55 -13.38
N ASP A 829 -3.48 -22.26 -12.67
CA ASP A 829 -4.25 -21.70 -11.55
C ASP A 829 -3.36 -21.66 -10.31
N THR A 830 -2.81 -20.48 -10.00
CA THR A 830 -1.89 -20.27 -8.87
C THR A 830 -2.61 -20.39 -7.53
N CYS A 831 -3.94 -20.29 -7.48
CA CYS A 831 -4.69 -20.55 -6.26
C CYS A 831 -4.83 -22.05 -6.01
N GLY A 832 -5.19 -22.81 -7.04
CA GLY A 832 -5.49 -24.25 -6.97
C GLY A 832 -4.31 -25.21 -7.17
N GLU A 833 -3.17 -24.73 -7.69
CA GLU A 833 -2.00 -25.53 -8.12
C GLU A 833 -2.38 -26.57 -9.18
N THR A 834 -3.07 -26.12 -10.23
CA THR A 834 -3.49 -26.96 -11.36
C THR A 834 -3.20 -26.29 -12.68
N ILE A 835 -2.68 -27.03 -13.65
CA ILE A 835 -2.41 -26.53 -15.01
C ILE A 835 -3.46 -27.09 -15.97
N GLU A 836 -4.21 -26.19 -16.60
CA GLU A 836 -5.10 -26.49 -17.70
C GLU A 836 -4.34 -26.40 -19.02
N TRP A 837 -4.40 -27.45 -19.83
CA TRP A 837 -3.68 -27.55 -21.10
C TRP A 837 -4.64 -27.41 -22.28
N PHE A 838 -4.29 -26.59 -23.26
CA PHE A 838 -5.14 -26.31 -24.41
C PHE A 838 -4.70 -27.11 -25.65
N ASP A 839 -5.68 -27.51 -26.47
CA ASP A 839 -5.49 -28.11 -27.79
C ASP A 839 -4.53 -29.32 -27.82
N LEU A 840 -4.53 -30.14 -26.75
CA LEU A 840 -3.67 -31.34 -26.63
C LEU A 840 -3.93 -32.40 -27.71
N ASP A 841 -5.09 -32.35 -28.35
CA ASP A 841 -5.51 -33.20 -29.46
C ASP A 841 -4.83 -32.84 -30.79
N LEU A 842 -4.28 -31.64 -30.92
CA LEU A 842 -3.51 -31.22 -32.10
C LEU A 842 -2.02 -31.59 -32.02
N VAL A 843 -1.53 -32.03 -30.85
CA VAL A 843 -0.13 -32.39 -30.66
C VAL A 843 0.20 -33.65 -31.50
N PRO A 844 1.27 -33.64 -32.33
CA PRO A 844 1.65 -34.79 -33.12
C PRO A 844 1.87 -36.05 -32.29
N ASP A 845 1.42 -37.20 -32.81
CA ASP A 845 1.53 -38.50 -32.13
C ASP A 845 2.97 -38.90 -31.77
N ALA A 846 3.94 -38.45 -32.57
CA ALA A 846 5.37 -38.66 -32.30
C ALA A 846 5.83 -38.02 -30.98
N LEU A 847 5.15 -36.96 -30.52
CA LEU A 847 5.47 -36.23 -29.29
C LEU A 847 4.61 -36.67 -28.10
N ARG A 848 3.74 -37.68 -28.26
CA ARG A 848 2.79 -38.12 -27.22
C ARG A 848 3.48 -38.49 -25.91
N GLN A 849 4.57 -39.26 -25.97
CA GLN A 849 5.31 -39.70 -24.78
C GLN A 849 6.03 -38.52 -24.10
N ALA A 850 6.64 -37.64 -24.88
CA ALA A 850 7.28 -36.43 -24.35
C ALA A 850 6.26 -35.51 -23.66
N ARG A 851 5.07 -35.36 -24.26
CA ARG A 851 3.94 -34.62 -23.70
C ARG A 851 3.48 -35.22 -22.38
N GLU A 852 3.24 -36.52 -22.33
CA GLU A 852 2.81 -37.21 -21.10
C GLU A 852 3.83 -37.08 -19.96
N ARG A 853 5.12 -37.20 -20.28
CA ARG A 853 6.20 -36.99 -19.31
C ARG A 853 6.22 -35.54 -18.80
N LEU A 854 6.09 -34.55 -19.68
CA LEU A 854 6.05 -33.14 -19.31
C LEU A 854 4.84 -32.81 -18.42
N VAL A 855 3.64 -33.25 -18.81
CA VAL A 855 2.41 -33.04 -18.03
C VAL A 855 2.54 -33.66 -16.64
N ALA A 856 3.01 -34.91 -16.54
CA ALA A 856 3.20 -35.58 -15.26
C ALA A 856 4.25 -34.87 -14.37
N ALA A 857 5.35 -34.39 -14.95
CA ALA A 857 6.37 -33.65 -14.22
C ALA A 857 5.82 -32.31 -13.68
N CYS A 858 5.04 -31.58 -14.48
CA CYS A 858 4.37 -30.35 -14.04
C CYS A 858 3.34 -30.62 -12.93
N GLU A 859 2.52 -31.68 -13.04
CA GLU A 859 1.57 -32.05 -11.98
C GLU A 859 2.27 -32.40 -10.66
N GLN A 860 3.42 -33.07 -10.74
CA GLN A 860 4.25 -33.37 -9.57
C GLN A 860 4.87 -32.09 -8.99
N ALA A 861 5.34 -31.17 -9.83
CA ALA A 861 5.87 -29.87 -9.41
C ALA A 861 4.81 -29.04 -8.68
N CYS A 862 3.57 -28.98 -9.18
CA CYS A 862 2.44 -28.32 -8.50
C CYS A 862 2.14 -28.95 -7.13
N GLN A 863 2.27 -30.27 -6.96
CA GLN A 863 2.08 -30.92 -5.66
C GLN A 863 3.16 -30.52 -4.62
N LEU A 864 4.42 -30.44 -5.05
CA LEU A 864 5.51 -29.99 -4.19
C LEU A 864 5.40 -28.49 -3.89
N HIS A 865 5.00 -27.69 -4.88
CA HIS A 865 4.77 -26.26 -4.69
C HIS A 865 3.60 -25.99 -3.73
N ALA A 866 2.51 -26.75 -3.82
CA ALA A 866 1.43 -26.71 -2.83
C ALA A 866 1.93 -27.01 -1.41
N GLN A 867 2.86 -27.96 -1.25
CA GLN A 867 3.49 -28.28 0.03
C GLN A 867 4.32 -27.13 0.57
N GLU A 868 5.14 -26.52 -0.28
CA GLU A 868 5.91 -25.33 0.06
C GLU A 868 5.00 -24.17 0.51
N ARG A 869 3.89 -23.93 -0.20
CA ARG A 869 2.93 -22.87 0.15
C ARG A 869 2.21 -23.14 1.47
N CYS A 870 1.90 -24.40 1.77
CA CYS A 870 1.26 -24.79 3.04
C CYS A 870 2.03 -24.29 4.27
N ARG A 871 3.36 -24.16 4.23
CA ARG A 871 4.11 -23.64 5.38
C ARG A 871 3.78 -22.19 5.75
N ARG A 872 3.27 -21.40 4.78
CA ARG A 872 2.91 -19.98 4.97
C ARG A 872 1.45 -19.78 5.37
N PHE A 873 0.58 -20.75 5.12
CA PHE A 873 -0.83 -20.65 5.47
C PHE A 873 -1.03 -20.96 6.95
N ALA A 874 -1.50 -19.97 7.72
CA ALA A 874 -1.75 -20.14 9.16
C ALA A 874 -2.70 -21.31 9.51
N SER A 875 -3.63 -21.66 8.61
CA SER A 875 -4.59 -22.75 8.83
C SER A 875 -4.20 -24.06 8.13
N ALA A 876 -2.99 -24.16 7.58
CA ALA A 876 -2.50 -25.39 6.97
C ALA A 876 -1.85 -26.32 8.02
N PRO A 877 -1.79 -27.63 7.76
CA PRO A 877 -1.01 -28.54 8.57
C PRO A 877 0.47 -28.14 8.59
N GLY A 878 1.20 -28.40 9.69
CA GLY A 878 2.60 -27.97 9.83
C GLY A 878 3.59 -28.61 8.83
N GLN A 879 3.35 -29.87 8.42
CA GLN A 879 4.17 -30.61 7.44
C GLN A 879 3.33 -31.64 6.66
N PRO A 880 2.42 -31.20 5.77
CA PRO A 880 1.59 -32.12 5.00
C PRO A 880 2.45 -32.84 3.95
N SER A 881 2.09 -34.10 3.63
CA SER A 881 2.56 -34.75 2.40
C SER A 881 2.11 -33.94 1.16
N PRO A 882 2.82 -33.96 0.02
CA PRO A 882 2.46 -33.20 -1.18
C PRO A 882 1.00 -33.37 -1.61
N HIS A 883 0.48 -34.59 -1.58
CA HIS A 883 -0.93 -34.85 -1.92
C HIS A 883 -1.91 -34.21 -0.92
N LYS A 884 -1.64 -34.28 0.39
CA LYS A 884 -2.46 -33.60 1.42
C LYS A 884 -2.36 -32.07 1.31
N ALA A 885 -1.20 -31.55 0.92
CA ALA A 885 -0.98 -30.13 0.70
C ALA A 885 -1.81 -29.60 -0.47
N LEU A 886 -1.68 -30.22 -1.65
CA LEU A 886 -2.52 -29.91 -2.82
C LEU A 886 -4.01 -30.01 -2.44
N ASN A 887 -4.35 -31.04 -1.66
CA ASN A 887 -5.71 -31.24 -1.24
C ASN A 887 -6.26 -30.10 -0.36
N HIS A 888 -5.41 -29.55 0.51
CA HIS A 888 -5.71 -28.39 1.35
C HIS A 888 -5.88 -27.14 0.50
N VAL A 889 -4.92 -26.85 -0.38
CA VAL A 889 -4.92 -25.67 -1.26
C VAL A 889 -6.16 -25.62 -2.17
N VAL A 890 -6.50 -26.72 -2.85
CA VAL A 890 -7.74 -26.83 -3.64
C VAL A 890 -9.00 -26.64 -2.78
N GLY A 891 -8.97 -27.12 -1.53
CA GLY A 891 -10.08 -26.94 -0.60
C GLY A 891 -10.31 -25.48 -0.22
N ARG A 892 -9.22 -24.72 -0.01
CA ARG A 892 -9.26 -23.27 0.27
C ARG A 892 -9.87 -22.48 -0.89
N ALA A 893 -9.48 -22.79 -2.13
CA ALA A 893 -9.98 -22.10 -3.32
C ALA A 893 -11.51 -22.22 -3.48
N LEU A 894 -12.07 -23.37 -3.06
CA LEU A 894 -13.50 -23.67 -3.13
C LEU A 894 -14.31 -23.22 -1.90
N ASP A 895 -13.66 -22.77 -0.83
CA ASP A 895 -14.29 -22.32 0.40
C ASP A 895 -14.63 -20.82 0.32
N PHE A 896 -15.92 -20.51 0.29
CA PHE A 896 -16.41 -19.12 0.19
C PHE A 896 -16.16 -18.29 1.45
N SER A 897 -15.89 -18.94 2.60
CA SER A 897 -15.55 -18.28 3.86
C SER A 897 -14.05 -17.97 3.97
N GLN A 898 -13.25 -18.52 3.05
CA GLN A 898 -11.81 -18.34 3.07
C GLN A 898 -11.43 -16.92 2.63
N VAL A 899 -11.02 -16.10 3.60
CA VAL A 899 -10.53 -14.74 3.32
C VAL A 899 -9.12 -14.71 2.73
N ARG A 900 -8.34 -15.80 2.88
CA ARG A 900 -6.97 -16.00 2.35
C ARG A 900 -6.92 -17.15 1.36
N PRO A 901 -7.65 -17.12 0.22
CA PRO A 901 -7.63 -18.25 -0.71
C PRO A 901 -6.21 -18.47 -1.27
N GLU A 902 -5.49 -17.38 -1.50
CA GLU A 902 -4.11 -17.30 -1.93
C GLU A 902 -3.43 -16.12 -1.20
N LEU A 903 -2.09 -16.05 -1.24
CA LEU A 903 -1.30 -14.93 -0.67
C LEU A 903 -0.76 -13.97 -1.73
N GLY A 904 -1.23 -14.03 -2.98
CA GLY A 904 -0.77 -13.16 -4.07
C GLY A 904 0.76 -13.07 -4.18
N HIS A 905 1.25 -11.85 -4.32
CA HIS A 905 2.68 -11.48 -4.41
C HIS A 905 3.29 -11.14 -3.03
N ALA A 906 2.72 -11.67 -1.93
CA ALA A 906 3.03 -11.26 -0.55
C ALA A 906 4.45 -11.55 -0.05
N THR A 907 5.41 -11.82 -0.90
CA THR A 907 6.81 -12.02 -0.53
C THR A 907 7.77 -11.36 -1.51
N ASN A 908 7.24 -10.73 -2.56
CA ASN A 908 8.05 -10.14 -3.62
C ASN A 908 9.06 -9.13 -3.06
N ALA A 909 10.32 -9.29 -3.45
CA ALA A 909 11.43 -8.45 -3.01
C ALA A 909 12.45 -8.17 -4.12
N CYS A 910 12.50 -9.01 -5.16
CA CYS A 910 13.47 -8.87 -6.24
C CYS A 910 12.90 -9.24 -7.62
N ALA A 911 13.60 -8.82 -8.66
CA ALA A 911 13.34 -9.16 -10.05
C ALA A 911 14.68 -9.46 -10.73
N PHE A 912 14.74 -10.56 -11.48
CA PHE A 912 15.90 -10.93 -12.29
C PHE A 912 15.57 -10.78 -13.76
N ILE A 913 16.37 -9.98 -14.47
CA ILE A 913 16.28 -9.77 -15.92
C ILE A 913 17.58 -10.30 -16.53
N GLY A 914 17.54 -11.49 -17.11
CA GLY A 914 18.73 -12.15 -17.64
C GLY A 914 18.49 -13.62 -17.96
N ARG A 915 19.55 -14.34 -18.32
CA ARG A 915 19.48 -15.76 -18.67
C ARG A 915 19.03 -16.57 -17.46
N ARG A 916 18.19 -17.60 -17.67
CA ARG A 916 17.71 -18.44 -16.56
C ARG A 916 18.87 -19.09 -15.78
N SER A 917 19.99 -19.37 -16.43
CA SER A 917 21.19 -19.97 -15.85
C SER A 917 21.75 -19.19 -14.65
N ILE A 918 21.52 -17.87 -14.54
CA ILE A 918 22.03 -17.08 -13.39
C ILE A 918 21.34 -17.44 -12.07
N SER A 919 20.05 -17.81 -12.14
CA SER A 919 19.18 -18.02 -10.97
C SER A 919 18.73 -19.47 -10.79
N ARG A 920 18.86 -20.31 -11.83
CA ARG A 920 18.59 -21.75 -11.73
C ARG A 920 19.58 -22.43 -10.80
N GLY A 921 19.10 -23.32 -9.93
CA GLY A 921 19.93 -23.99 -8.92
C GLY A 921 20.04 -23.22 -7.60
N ALA A 922 19.26 -22.16 -7.43
CA ALA A 922 19.12 -21.42 -6.18
C ALA A 922 17.64 -21.28 -5.78
N PHE A 923 17.40 -21.25 -4.46
CA PHE A 923 16.11 -20.97 -3.85
C PHE A 923 16.01 -19.51 -3.46
N PHE A 924 14.89 -18.87 -3.81
CA PHE A 924 14.62 -17.46 -3.47
C PHE A 924 13.30 -17.25 -2.72
N ASP A 925 12.77 -18.28 -2.05
CA ASP A 925 11.58 -18.18 -1.17
C ASP A 925 10.33 -17.56 -1.82
N ARG A 926 10.13 -17.75 -3.14
CA ARG A 926 9.07 -17.12 -3.94
C ARG A 926 9.08 -15.59 -3.85
N ARG A 927 10.27 -14.99 -3.95
CA ARG A 927 10.47 -13.52 -3.84
C ARG A 927 10.89 -12.85 -5.14
N ALA A 928 11.13 -13.64 -6.19
CA ALA A 928 11.77 -13.19 -7.42
C ALA A 928 10.80 -13.20 -8.59
N PHE A 929 10.59 -12.04 -9.21
CA PHE A 929 10.12 -12.01 -10.59
C PHE A 929 11.23 -12.51 -11.52
N LEU A 930 10.89 -13.30 -12.54
CA LEU A 930 11.86 -13.92 -13.45
C LEU A 930 11.56 -13.53 -14.89
N ILE A 931 12.41 -12.67 -15.47
CA ILE A 931 12.33 -12.24 -16.86
C ILE A 931 13.55 -12.80 -17.59
N SER A 932 13.32 -13.76 -18.48
CA SER A 932 14.37 -14.28 -19.37
C SER A 932 14.76 -13.21 -20.37
N TYR A 933 16.06 -13.03 -20.55
CA TYR A 933 16.68 -12.09 -21.48
C TYR A 933 18.10 -12.58 -21.77
N ASP A 934 18.62 -12.37 -22.98
CA ASP A 934 19.99 -12.73 -23.35
C ASP A 934 20.72 -11.51 -23.93
N ALA A 935 21.65 -10.96 -23.14
CA ALA A 935 22.44 -9.80 -23.54
C ALA A 935 23.34 -10.04 -24.77
N SER A 936 23.70 -11.30 -25.06
CA SER A 936 24.53 -11.62 -26.23
C SER A 936 23.80 -11.38 -27.56
N GLN A 937 22.46 -11.35 -27.52
CA GLN A 937 21.58 -11.17 -28.68
C GLN A 937 21.03 -9.74 -28.80
N ASP A 938 21.43 -8.82 -27.91
CA ASP A 938 20.94 -7.44 -27.83
C ASP A 938 22.06 -6.44 -27.54
N PRO A 939 23.03 -6.27 -28.46
CA PRO A 939 24.20 -5.40 -28.25
C PRO A 939 23.84 -3.93 -28.00
N ASP A 940 22.75 -3.44 -28.62
CA ASP A 940 22.27 -2.06 -28.50
C ASP A 940 21.33 -1.86 -27.28
N GLY A 941 20.91 -2.96 -26.62
CA GLY A 941 20.02 -2.92 -25.46
C GLY A 941 18.56 -2.56 -25.78
N GLU A 942 18.10 -2.72 -27.02
CA GLU A 942 16.72 -2.37 -27.43
C GLU A 942 15.67 -3.29 -26.81
N VAL A 943 15.98 -4.58 -26.66
CA VAL A 943 15.12 -5.55 -26.00
C VAL A 943 15.09 -5.28 -24.51
N LEU A 944 16.27 -5.05 -23.92
CA LEU A 944 16.39 -4.72 -22.50
C LEU A 944 15.63 -3.44 -22.12
N GLU A 945 15.75 -2.40 -22.94
CA GLU A 945 15.04 -1.13 -22.74
C GLU A 945 13.53 -1.34 -22.67
N ARG A 946 12.95 -2.13 -23.58
CA ARG A 946 11.52 -2.48 -23.54
C ARG A 946 11.15 -3.26 -22.29
N HIS A 947 12.00 -4.19 -21.84
CA HIS A 947 11.77 -4.92 -20.60
C HIS A 947 11.76 -4.01 -19.38
N LEU A 948 12.69 -3.05 -19.28
CA LEU A 948 12.74 -2.11 -18.16
C LEU A 948 11.52 -1.18 -18.14
N LEU A 949 11.09 -0.68 -19.31
CA LEU A 949 9.94 0.21 -19.42
C LEU A 949 8.59 -0.48 -19.14
N ILE A 950 8.44 -1.75 -19.49
CA ILE A 950 7.17 -2.48 -19.35
C ILE A 950 7.21 -3.38 -18.12
N ASN A 951 8.07 -4.40 -18.14
CA ASN A 951 8.13 -5.41 -17.08
C ASN A 951 8.71 -4.84 -15.78
N GLY A 952 9.71 -3.96 -15.89
CA GLY A 952 10.29 -3.24 -14.75
C GLY A 952 9.25 -2.36 -14.06
N ALA A 953 8.50 -1.56 -14.82
CA ALA A 953 7.43 -0.72 -14.30
C ALA A 953 6.29 -1.53 -13.65
N VAL A 954 5.85 -2.64 -14.28
CA VAL A 954 4.82 -3.53 -13.71
C VAL A 954 5.31 -4.18 -12.41
N GLY A 955 6.54 -4.70 -12.39
CA GLY A 955 7.13 -5.29 -11.19
C GLY A 955 7.28 -4.29 -10.05
N ALA A 956 7.72 -3.06 -10.36
CA ALA A 956 7.83 -1.97 -9.39
C ALA A 956 6.45 -1.56 -8.85
N GLY A 957 5.44 -1.42 -9.71
CA GLY A 957 4.07 -1.10 -9.31
C GLY A 957 3.46 -2.16 -8.39
N ILE A 958 3.64 -3.45 -8.69
CA ILE A 958 3.21 -4.55 -7.81
C ILE A 958 3.93 -4.47 -6.47
N ASN A 959 5.25 -4.34 -6.46
CA ASN A 959 6.03 -4.27 -5.22
C ASN A 959 5.62 -3.08 -4.34
N LEU A 960 5.45 -1.89 -4.93
CA LEU A 960 5.09 -0.67 -4.19
C LEU A 960 3.65 -0.70 -3.66
N GLU A 961 2.70 -1.31 -4.38
CA GLU A 961 1.34 -1.50 -3.87
C GLU A 961 1.31 -2.37 -2.60
N TYR A 962 2.10 -3.46 -2.59
CA TYR A 962 2.27 -4.29 -1.39
C TYR A 962 3.05 -3.55 -0.29
N TYR A 963 4.07 -2.76 -0.64
CA TYR A 963 4.85 -1.95 0.30
C TYR A 963 3.95 -0.98 1.08
N PHE A 964 3.22 -0.10 0.39
CA PHE A 964 2.41 0.93 1.04
C PHE A 964 1.21 0.33 1.78
N SER A 965 0.56 -0.69 1.21
CA SER A 965 -0.50 -1.43 1.90
C SER A 965 -0.01 -2.07 3.20
N THR A 966 1.27 -2.46 3.30
CA THR A 966 1.91 -3.07 4.48
C THR A 966 2.34 -2.06 5.52
N VAL A 967 2.84 -0.91 5.08
CA VAL A 967 3.34 0.15 5.94
C VAL A 967 2.21 0.82 6.73
N ASP A 968 1.12 1.21 6.06
CA ASP A 968 -0.01 1.90 6.67
C ASP A 968 -1.34 1.45 6.04
N ASN A 969 -1.76 0.23 6.39
CA ASN A 969 -2.92 -0.40 5.79
C ASN A 969 -4.24 0.36 6.01
N GLU A 970 -4.33 1.23 7.01
CA GLU A 970 -5.55 1.99 7.28
C GLU A 970 -5.77 3.13 6.28
N ARG A 971 -4.69 3.63 5.68
CA ARG A 971 -4.72 4.75 4.73
C ARG A 971 -4.32 4.35 3.30
N TYR A 972 -3.32 3.47 3.15
CA TYR A 972 -2.85 2.97 1.85
C TYR A 972 -3.35 1.57 1.50
N GLY A 973 -4.12 0.94 2.38
CA GLY A 973 -4.72 -0.36 2.15
C GLY A 973 -6.21 -0.36 2.44
N CYS A 974 -6.83 -1.54 2.32
CA CYS A 974 -8.27 -1.66 2.45
C CYS A 974 -8.77 -2.30 3.73
N GLY A 975 -7.97 -2.28 4.79
CA GLY A 975 -8.38 -2.82 6.09
C GLY A 975 -8.59 -4.34 6.04
N SER A 976 -9.53 -4.84 6.85
CA SER A 976 -9.80 -6.27 6.94
C SER A 976 -10.84 -6.71 5.92
N LYS A 977 -10.53 -7.76 5.15
CA LYS A 977 -11.48 -8.39 4.21
C LYS A 977 -12.75 -8.91 4.89
N VAL A 978 -12.72 -9.14 6.20
CA VAL A 978 -13.87 -9.64 6.99
C VAL A 978 -15.02 -8.63 7.04
N THR A 979 -14.71 -7.33 7.03
CA THR A 979 -15.68 -6.23 7.16
C THR A 979 -16.03 -5.59 5.82
N HIS A 980 -15.54 -6.15 4.72
CA HIS A 980 -15.74 -5.62 3.38
C HIS A 980 -17.17 -5.77 2.88
N ASN A 981 -17.74 -4.66 2.41
CA ASN A 981 -18.94 -4.62 1.60
C ASN A 981 -18.57 -4.17 0.19
N VAL A 982 -18.96 -4.95 -0.82
CA VAL A 982 -18.79 -4.56 -2.23
C VAL A 982 -19.83 -3.52 -2.58
N THR A 983 -19.39 -2.32 -2.96
CA THR A 983 -20.28 -1.20 -3.22
C THR A 983 -20.34 -0.91 -4.71
N GLY A 984 -21.50 -1.21 -5.33
CA GLY A 984 -21.80 -0.84 -6.72
C GLY A 984 -20.86 -1.42 -7.79
N PHE A 985 -20.09 -2.47 -7.48
CA PHE A 985 -18.92 -2.94 -8.26
C PHE A 985 -17.83 -1.88 -8.51
N LEU A 986 -17.82 -0.81 -7.73
CA LEU A 986 -16.82 0.27 -7.77
C LEU A 986 -15.61 -0.09 -6.92
N GLY A 987 -15.85 -0.54 -5.70
CA GLY A 987 -14.82 -0.78 -4.70
C GLY A 987 -15.38 -1.53 -3.50
N VAL A 988 -14.59 -1.55 -2.43
CA VAL A 988 -15.00 -2.09 -1.13
C VAL A 988 -15.05 -0.99 -0.08
N MET A 989 -16.02 -1.09 0.81
CA MET A 989 -16.10 -0.30 2.04
C MET A 989 -15.92 -1.23 3.25
N GLU A 990 -15.37 -0.69 4.31
CA GLU A 990 -15.37 -1.31 5.62
C GLU A 990 -16.65 -0.90 6.39
N GLY A 991 -17.53 -1.86 6.65
CA GLY A 991 -18.84 -1.57 7.24
C GLY A 991 -19.77 -0.82 6.28
N ALA A 992 -20.73 -0.06 6.83
CA ALA A 992 -21.83 0.52 6.06
C ALA A 992 -21.56 1.93 5.50
N SER A 993 -20.56 2.62 6.04
CA SER A 993 -20.33 4.04 5.75
C SER A 993 -18.86 4.45 5.81
N SER A 994 -17.88 3.56 5.60
CA SER A 994 -16.48 4.03 5.43
C SER A 994 -16.28 4.68 4.07
N ASP A 995 -15.17 5.39 3.91
CA ASP A 995 -14.68 5.72 2.57
C ASP A 995 -14.50 4.45 1.69
N LEU A 996 -14.50 4.62 0.37
CA LEU A 996 -14.04 3.54 -0.51
C LEU A 996 -12.58 3.26 -0.18
N ARG A 997 -12.30 2.01 0.12
CA ARG A 997 -10.98 1.62 0.51
C ARG A 997 -10.14 1.32 -0.74
N THR A 998 -8.97 1.94 -0.79
CA THR A 998 -7.97 1.73 -1.84
C THR A 998 -6.95 0.68 -1.39
N GLY A 999 -6.10 0.20 -2.30
CA GLY A 999 -5.03 -0.73 -1.93
C GLY A 999 -5.46 -2.17 -1.63
N LEU A 1000 -4.59 -2.88 -0.91
CA LEU A 1000 -4.74 -4.32 -0.60
C LEU A 1000 -5.21 -4.57 0.84
N PRO A 1001 -5.97 -5.65 1.10
CA PRO A 1001 -6.45 -5.98 2.44
C PRO A 1001 -5.35 -6.61 3.29
N ARG A 1002 -5.47 -6.52 4.63
CA ARG A 1002 -4.52 -7.12 5.59
C ARG A 1002 -4.20 -8.59 5.28
N GLN A 1003 -5.20 -9.36 4.84
CA GLN A 1003 -5.05 -10.78 4.51
C GLN A 1003 -4.17 -11.06 3.29
N MET A 1004 -3.92 -10.06 2.43
CA MET A 1004 -3.01 -10.17 1.27
C MET A 1004 -1.58 -9.76 1.60
N ILE A 1005 -1.33 -9.12 2.74
CA ILE A 1005 -0.05 -8.48 3.07
C ILE A 1005 0.54 -8.96 4.40
N GLU A 1006 -0.16 -9.81 5.15
CA GLU A 1006 0.24 -10.21 6.51
C GLU A 1006 1.63 -10.88 6.59
N ILE A 1007 2.05 -11.56 5.51
CA ILE A 1007 3.38 -12.17 5.41
C ILE A 1007 4.39 -11.32 4.61
N HIS A 1008 3.95 -10.15 4.12
CA HIS A 1008 4.77 -9.27 3.28
C HIS A 1008 5.75 -8.46 4.11
N GLU A 1009 6.91 -8.24 3.51
CA GLU A 1009 8.01 -7.52 4.10
C GLU A 1009 8.27 -6.30 3.26
N ALA A 1010 7.84 -5.13 3.76
CA ALA A 1010 7.89 -3.88 3.03
C ALA A 1010 9.35 -3.50 2.73
N MET A 1011 9.78 -3.76 1.49
CA MET A 1011 11.08 -3.45 0.93
C MET A 1011 10.91 -3.00 -0.52
N ARG A 1012 11.71 -2.02 -0.96
CA ARG A 1012 11.76 -1.60 -2.35
C ARG A 1012 12.40 -2.69 -3.22
N LEU A 1013 11.84 -2.89 -4.41
CA LEU A 1013 12.27 -3.91 -5.36
C LEU A 1013 13.77 -3.81 -5.69
N LEU A 1014 14.48 -4.94 -5.56
CA LEU A 1014 15.83 -5.13 -6.11
C LEU A 1014 15.71 -5.66 -7.55
N ALA A 1015 16.09 -4.87 -8.55
CA ALA A 1015 16.20 -5.32 -9.93
C ALA A 1015 17.66 -5.69 -10.24
N VAL A 1016 17.93 -6.99 -10.47
CA VAL A 1016 19.23 -7.47 -10.95
C VAL A 1016 19.14 -7.73 -12.44
N VAL A 1017 19.97 -7.05 -13.22
CA VAL A 1017 19.91 -7.04 -14.68
C VAL A 1017 21.23 -7.52 -15.25
N GLU A 1018 21.19 -8.60 -16.03
CA GLU A 1018 22.34 -9.14 -16.75
C GLU A 1018 22.61 -8.29 -17.99
N ALA A 1019 23.42 -7.25 -17.85
CA ALA A 1019 23.83 -6.32 -18.90
C ALA A 1019 25.06 -5.54 -18.45
N SER A 1020 25.82 -4.97 -19.41
CA SER A 1020 26.93 -4.09 -19.08
C SER A 1020 26.45 -2.76 -18.48
N THR A 1021 27.29 -2.13 -17.67
CA THR A 1021 26.96 -0.84 -17.06
C THR A 1021 26.85 0.26 -18.11
N GLU A 1022 27.56 0.17 -19.23
CA GLU A 1022 27.46 1.12 -20.34
C GLU A 1022 26.08 1.06 -20.99
N THR A 1023 25.58 -0.14 -21.32
CA THR A 1023 24.25 -0.32 -21.91
C THR A 1023 23.15 0.18 -20.97
N LEU A 1024 23.23 -0.18 -19.69
CA LEU A 1024 22.27 0.28 -18.68
C LEU A 1024 22.31 1.79 -18.48
N THR A 1025 23.52 2.39 -18.47
CA THR A 1025 23.68 3.85 -18.37
C THR A 1025 23.07 4.56 -19.58
N ALA A 1026 23.29 4.02 -20.78
CA ALA A 1026 22.72 4.58 -22.01
C ALA A 1026 21.18 4.49 -22.03
N ILE A 1027 20.59 3.42 -21.50
CA ILE A 1027 19.14 3.28 -21.34
C ILE A 1027 18.63 4.27 -20.30
N TYR A 1028 19.29 4.34 -19.14
CA TYR A 1028 18.95 5.26 -18.06
C TYR A 1028 18.94 6.72 -18.55
N GLN A 1029 19.96 7.16 -19.27
CA GLN A 1029 20.08 8.54 -19.76
C GLN A 1029 19.00 8.95 -20.77
N ARG A 1030 18.49 8.00 -21.57
CA ARG A 1030 17.48 8.30 -22.62
C ARG A 1030 16.04 8.08 -22.19
N GLN A 1031 15.78 7.42 -21.05
CA GLN A 1031 14.43 7.06 -20.60
C GLN A 1031 14.04 7.75 -19.28
N PRO A 1032 13.28 8.88 -19.34
CA PRO A 1032 12.81 9.58 -18.15
C PRO A 1032 12.06 8.71 -17.12
N PRO A 1033 11.17 7.77 -17.50
CA PRO A 1033 10.48 6.92 -16.52
C PRO A 1033 11.44 6.05 -15.70
N ILE A 1034 12.56 5.62 -16.28
CA ILE A 1034 13.59 4.83 -15.58
C ILE A 1034 14.41 5.74 -14.66
N GLN A 1035 14.68 6.99 -15.07
CA GLN A 1035 15.32 8.00 -14.22
C GLN A 1035 14.49 8.30 -12.97
N GLU A 1036 13.18 8.44 -13.12
CA GLU A 1036 12.29 8.63 -11.97
C GLU A 1036 12.29 7.40 -11.05
N LEU A 1037 12.16 6.18 -11.59
CA LEU A 1037 12.10 4.98 -10.74
C LEU A 1037 13.43 4.68 -10.04
N VAL A 1038 14.55 4.72 -10.77
CA VAL A 1038 15.87 4.31 -10.26
C VAL A 1038 16.61 5.50 -9.64
N GLY A 1039 16.61 6.66 -10.32
CA GLY A 1039 17.31 7.87 -9.86
C GLY A 1039 16.70 8.49 -8.60
N ASN A 1040 15.37 8.42 -8.44
CA ASN A 1040 14.74 8.86 -7.19
C ASN A 1040 14.69 7.76 -6.11
N GLY A 1041 15.26 6.58 -6.36
CA GLY A 1041 15.40 5.52 -5.35
C GLY A 1041 14.10 4.79 -5.01
N TRP A 1042 13.13 4.70 -5.93
CA TRP A 1042 11.93 3.87 -5.78
C TRP A 1042 12.22 2.38 -6.04
N VAL A 1043 13.21 2.11 -6.90
CA VAL A 1043 13.72 0.77 -7.23
C VAL A 1043 15.25 0.79 -7.09
N VAL A 1044 15.83 -0.31 -6.64
CA VAL A 1044 17.29 -0.46 -6.57
C VAL A 1044 17.78 -1.32 -7.73
N LEU A 1045 18.68 -0.77 -8.53
CA LEU A 1045 19.23 -1.41 -9.73
C LEU A 1045 20.64 -1.97 -9.46
N VAL A 1046 20.85 -3.22 -9.87
CA VAL A 1046 22.16 -3.89 -9.88
C VAL A 1046 22.41 -4.43 -11.28
N ALA A 1047 23.55 -4.06 -11.86
CA ALA A 1047 24.07 -4.65 -13.09
C ALA A 1047 24.86 -5.91 -12.75
N MET A 1048 24.62 -6.98 -13.51
CA MET A 1048 25.45 -8.17 -13.53
C MET A 1048 26.11 -8.25 -14.90
N ASP A 1049 27.44 -8.15 -14.93
CA ASP A 1049 28.15 -8.21 -16.20
C ASP A 1049 27.98 -9.59 -16.87
N PRO A 1050 27.51 -9.68 -18.13
CA PRO A 1050 27.18 -10.97 -18.77
C PRO A 1050 28.37 -11.93 -18.95
N GLN A 1051 29.61 -11.42 -18.91
CA GLN A 1051 30.83 -12.21 -19.14
C GLN A 1051 31.54 -12.54 -17.83
N SER A 1052 31.90 -11.50 -17.08
CA SER A 1052 32.63 -11.56 -15.82
C SER A 1052 31.75 -11.88 -14.62
N GLY A 1053 30.42 -11.77 -14.72
CA GLY A 1053 29.49 -11.99 -13.62
C GLY A 1053 29.67 -11.03 -12.44
N GLU A 1054 30.46 -9.97 -12.61
CA GLU A 1054 30.68 -8.96 -11.59
C GLU A 1054 29.39 -8.16 -11.35
N LEU A 1055 29.10 -7.89 -10.08
CA LEU A 1055 27.89 -7.19 -9.66
C LEU A 1055 28.26 -5.74 -9.33
N GLN A 1056 27.54 -4.80 -9.92
CA GLN A 1056 27.68 -3.37 -9.66
C GLN A 1056 26.33 -2.78 -9.30
N ARG A 1057 26.26 -2.08 -8.16
CA ARG A 1057 25.03 -1.43 -7.69
C ARG A 1057 25.00 0.01 -8.19
N PHE A 1058 23.84 0.44 -8.67
CA PHE A 1058 23.61 1.85 -8.98
C PHE A 1058 23.19 2.60 -7.71
N GLU A 1059 23.91 3.67 -7.38
CA GLU A 1059 23.52 4.65 -6.36
C GLU A 1059 23.27 6.00 -7.05
N PRO A 1060 22.11 6.65 -6.86
CA PRO A 1060 21.77 7.87 -7.59
C PRO A 1060 22.80 9.00 -7.51
N GLU A 1061 23.45 9.15 -6.36
CA GLU A 1061 24.44 10.22 -6.12
C GLU A 1061 25.86 9.86 -6.58
N ALA A 1062 26.21 8.56 -6.58
CA ALA A 1062 27.57 8.08 -6.82
C ALA A 1062 27.75 7.32 -8.15
N GLY A 1063 26.66 6.94 -8.82
CA GLY A 1063 26.67 6.11 -10.01
C GLY A 1063 26.88 4.62 -9.69
N TRP A 1064 27.65 3.92 -10.52
CA TRP A 1064 27.93 2.49 -10.34
C TRP A 1064 29.03 2.26 -9.31
N LEU A 1065 28.71 1.49 -8.27
CA LEU A 1065 29.64 1.04 -7.25
C LEU A 1065 29.82 -0.49 -7.31
N PRO A 1066 31.05 -1.01 -7.26
CA PRO A 1066 31.28 -2.45 -7.23
C PRO A 1066 30.69 -3.03 -5.94
N TRP A 1067 29.93 -4.11 -6.07
CA TRP A 1067 29.44 -4.87 -4.93
C TRP A 1067 30.46 -5.95 -4.56
N GLN A 1068 30.83 -6.02 -3.28
CA GLN A 1068 31.72 -7.05 -2.77
C GLN A 1068 30.93 -8.09 -1.97
N PRO A 1069 31.14 -9.40 -2.22
CA PRO A 1069 30.50 -10.44 -1.45
C PRO A 1069 30.98 -10.41 0.00
N GLY A 1070 30.05 -10.48 0.94
CA GLY A 1070 30.38 -10.67 2.34
C GLY A 1070 30.79 -12.12 2.65
N ASP A 1071 31.42 -12.34 3.80
CA ASP A 1071 31.92 -13.66 4.23
C ASP A 1071 30.83 -14.66 4.67
N ARG A 1072 29.54 -14.35 4.43
CA ARG A 1072 28.44 -15.22 4.86
C ARG A 1072 28.24 -16.38 3.88
N PRO A 1073 28.42 -17.65 4.30
CA PRO A 1073 28.23 -18.79 3.41
C PRO A 1073 26.74 -19.00 3.09
N VAL A 1074 26.44 -19.27 1.81
CA VAL A 1074 25.08 -19.62 1.38
C VAL A 1074 24.87 -21.13 1.65
N PRO A 1075 23.80 -21.51 2.37
CA PRO A 1075 23.54 -22.91 2.67
C PRO A 1075 23.30 -23.71 1.37
N LYS A 1076 23.82 -24.93 1.31
CA LYS A 1076 23.67 -25.83 0.16
C LYS A 1076 22.88 -27.07 0.56
N VAL A 1077 21.81 -27.39 -0.17
CA VAL A 1077 20.86 -28.50 0.11
C VAL A 1077 20.69 -29.41 -1.10
N ASN A 1078 20.26 -30.66 -0.91
CA ASN A 1078 20.08 -31.59 -2.04
C ASN A 1078 18.81 -31.25 -2.82
N ARG A 1079 17.76 -30.83 -2.11
CA ARG A 1079 16.47 -30.42 -2.66
C ARG A 1079 15.92 -29.23 -1.91
N SER A 1080 15.11 -28.42 -2.59
CA SER A 1080 14.44 -27.27 -2.00
C SER A 1080 13.64 -27.62 -0.74
N ALA A 1081 12.97 -28.78 -0.74
CA ALA A 1081 12.14 -29.24 0.35
C ALA A 1081 12.92 -29.39 1.67
N GLU A 1082 14.20 -29.74 1.64
CA GLU A 1082 15.03 -29.86 2.84
C GLU A 1082 15.26 -28.49 3.52
N TRP A 1083 15.23 -27.42 2.72
CA TRP A 1083 15.46 -26.07 3.21
C TRP A 1083 14.21 -25.41 3.78
N TYR A 1084 13.05 -25.56 3.11
CA TYR A 1084 11.82 -24.90 3.57
C TYR A 1084 10.98 -25.72 4.56
N SER A 1085 11.19 -27.03 4.66
CA SER A 1085 10.34 -27.89 5.50
C SER A 1085 10.46 -27.54 6.98
N GLY A 1086 9.33 -27.34 7.65
CA GLY A 1086 9.26 -27.01 9.08
C GLY A 1086 9.45 -25.53 9.42
N SER A 1087 9.67 -24.66 8.42
CA SER A 1087 9.75 -23.21 8.63
C SER A 1087 8.53 -22.49 8.05
N ASN A 1088 7.89 -21.64 8.85
CA ASN A 1088 6.80 -20.76 8.43
C ASN A 1088 7.23 -19.29 8.20
N VAL A 1089 8.48 -18.96 8.55
CA VAL A 1089 9.06 -17.62 8.39
C VAL A 1089 9.73 -17.47 7.01
N PRO A 1090 10.01 -16.22 6.58
CA PRO A 1090 10.90 -15.98 5.45
C PRO A 1090 12.25 -16.67 5.63
N LEU A 1091 12.75 -17.26 4.54
CA LEU A 1091 14.02 -17.94 4.52
C LEU A 1091 15.00 -17.20 3.61
N ARG A 1092 16.26 -17.13 4.04
CA ARG A 1092 17.35 -16.68 3.21
C ARG A 1092 17.56 -17.62 2.01
N PRO A 1093 18.21 -17.14 0.93
CA PRO A 1093 18.54 -17.97 -0.21
C PRO A 1093 19.38 -19.21 0.15
N ALA A 1094 19.23 -20.26 -0.65
CA ALA A 1094 20.00 -21.49 -0.55
C ALA A 1094 20.37 -22.02 -1.93
N LEU A 1095 21.52 -22.68 -2.05
CA LEU A 1095 21.94 -23.36 -3.28
C LEU A 1095 21.42 -24.80 -3.28
N ILE A 1096 20.83 -25.22 -4.39
CA ILE A 1096 20.35 -26.60 -4.60
C ILE A 1096 21.43 -27.34 -5.37
N ARG A 1097 21.78 -28.56 -4.94
CA ARG A 1097 22.80 -29.36 -5.61
C ARG A 1097 22.41 -29.70 -7.04
N THR A 1098 23.36 -29.59 -7.97
CA THR A 1098 23.16 -29.99 -9.36
C THR A 1098 23.14 -31.52 -9.47
N PRO A 1099 22.61 -32.10 -10.57
CA PRO A 1099 22.65 -33.55 -10.80
C PRO A 1099 24.06 -34.13 -10.72
N GLU A 1100 25.07 -33.40 -11.20
CA GLU A 1100 26.48 -33.79 -11.12
C GLU A 1100 26.97 -33.80 -9.66
N GLU A 1101 26.66 -32.73 -8.90
CA GLU A 1101 27.00 -32.62 -7.48
C GLU A 1101 26.28 -33.67 -6.58
N LEU A 1102 25.16 -34.23 -7.05
CA LEU A 1102 24.44 -35.33 -6.40
C LEU A 1102 25.01 -36.70 -6.79
N ALA A 1103 25.56 -36.85 -7.99
CA ALA A 1103 26.21 -38.08 -8.42
C ALA A 1103 27.57 -38.28 -7.73
N ASP A 1104 28.26 -37.18 -7.42
CA ASP A 1104 29.55 -37.19 -6.73
C ASP A 1104 29.46 -37.34 -5.19
N ALA A 1105 28.26 -37.22 -4.62
CA ALA A 1105 28.00 -37.20 -3.17
C ALA A 1105 27.37 -38.50 -2.66
#